data_AF-A0A2E3QXV2-F1
#
_entry.id   AF-A0A2E3QXV2-F1
#
_cell.length_a   1.000
_cell.length_b   1.000
_cell.length_c   1.000
_cell.angle_alpha   90.00
_cell.angle_beta   90.00
_cell.angle_gamma   90.00
#
_symmetry.space_group_name_H-M   'P 1'
#
loop_
_entity.id
_entity.type
_entity.pdbx_description
1 polymer ?
#
loop_
_entity_poly.entity_id
_entity_poly.type
_entity_poly.pdbx_seq_one_letter_code
_entity_poly.pdbx_strand_id
1 'polypeptide(L)'
;MGRALLIIVLAAVLGGSYLTINSLSARNETLGRRSGAQATMLARQISESGMAIALSEVTQYDGFSNDGLFPSERDYNDGTIRFESYDDSLTPSTPNGQRISVRVSGEFGGATHRLASVYELDPMDFPGPVWLDVPHAVAAVHANAELSGGDFGYTPQVDPQKYNDLEISEFGFTLDGVRAAFAGASDVVAPGASLPAWDMGGTTNDGKGRTADLGAGVTTADGLYYALRNAVDTSDGDQVMAGGLTVTGSQTLGTAPQSITRIEGPLTVGPGARLSGEGALLIEGDLVVRGRLDWDGLVVVRTEADHLTVDLTGRTTIDGALVVAQEAYPPGGHSDLTVFRQPDGNWTKAWGRREAGPGALHATPRGLTPEWPFWNHIHKFDHPTPGDIDYTNRRRGEIHLVDDDAGDPQESYTGLRELLDHLGSTPVQVEFANVGANGQSIVEVEVDGETPMQRGLNLGFAGTDLQGATRYRSKTFPAEDLERLVIRPQSLRSFQKLWDSAGVCSESPIPEWPVCVGLHRNDREGALTVRIRRASGGVALYEAAVYWHMQVGSEEAQYQAELDAWRTGVSDGSIPFGTDLTMGPNTAITYELGPVVSLAEKVGFDGNEVVHVSTESSLDEAPRASAGRPSAPPTTPTPGNPDPDGDGLVEVCHMPGTGAENNLVVSVLSIAAHLGHGDQFGTCT
;
A
#
# COMPACT_ATOMS: atom_id res chain seq x y z
N MET A 1 -43.66 85.25 -29.61
CA MET A 1 -43.37 83.80 -29.68
C MET A 1 -41.90 83.42 -29.34
N GLY A 2 -40.97 84.37 -29.10
CA GLY A 2 -39.54 84.03 -28.89
C GLY A 2 -39.10 83.57 -27.48
N ARG A 3 -39.84 83.88 -26.40
CA ARG A 3 -39.42 83.54 -25.03
C ARG A 3 -39.78 82.11 -24.59
N ALA A 4 -40.92 81.59 -25.02
CA ALA A 4 -41.35 80.22 -24.69
C ALA A 4 -40.49 79.16 -25.41
N LEU A 5 -40.11 79.40 -26.66
CA LEU A 5 -39.21 78.51 -27.41
C LEU A 5 -37.82 78.45 -26.75
N LEU A 6 -37.31 79.59 -26.26
CA LEU A 6 -36.00 79.64 -25.61
C LEU A 6 -35.99 78.86 -24.29
N ILE A 7 -37.07 78.93 -23.49
CA ILE A 7 -37.19 78.18 -22.23
C ILE A 7 -37.30 76.68 -22.49
N ILE A 8 -38.03 76.26 -23.54
CA ILE A 8 -38.16 74.84 -23.91
C ILE A 8 -36.82 74.29 -24.43
N VAL A 9 -36.09 75.05 -25.26
CA VAL A 9 -34.75 74.67 -25.72
C VAL A 9 -33.77 74.61 -24.54
N LEU A 10 -33.80 75.56 -23.61
CA LEU A 10 -32.94 75.54 -22.43
C LEU A 10 -33.26 74.35 -21.52
N ALA A 11 -34.55 74.04 -21.31
CA ALA A 11 -34.99 72.88 -20.53
C ALA A 11 -34.62 71.55 -21.21
N ALA A 12 -34.68 71.47 -22.54
CA ALA A 12 -34.25 70.31 -23.31
C ALA A 12 -32.71 70.13 -23.28
N VAL A 13 -31.94 71.21 -23.35
CA VAL A 13 -30.48 71.18 -23.24
C VAL A 13 -30.04 70.82 -21.82
N LEU A 14 -30.66 71.40 -20.80
CA LEU A 14 -30.36 71.10 -19.39
C LEU A 14 -30.81 69.68 -19.01
N GLY A 15 -32.00 69.25 -19.44
CA GLY A 15 -32.50 67.90 -19.24
C GLY A 15 -31.68 66.84 -19.97
N GLY A 16 -31.27 67.12 -21.22
CA GLY A 16 -30.37 66.26 -22.00
C GLY A 16 -28.97 66.17 -21.38
N SER A 17 -28.44 67.28 -20.87
CA SER A 17 -27.15 67.31 -20.16
C SER A 17 -27.21 66.53 -18.84
N TYR A 18 -28.29 66.67 -18.07
CA TYR A 18 -28.50 65.95 -16.82
C TYR A 18 -28.63 64.43 -17.02
N LEU A 19 -29.40 64.00 -18.03
CA LEU A 19 -29.52 62.58 -18.40
C LEU A 19 -28.18 62.02 -18.90
N THR A 20 -27.42 62.79 -19.68
CA THR A 20 -26.09 62.36 -20.15
C THR A 20 -25.13 62.20 -18.98
N ILE A 21 -25.08 63.15 -18.05
CA ILE A 21 -24.21 63.08 -16.86
C ILE A 21 -24.59 61.91 -15.96
N ASN A 22 -25.88 61.68 -15.69
CA ASN A 22 -26.33 60.54 -14.90
C ASN A 22 -26.07 59.20 -15.59
N SER A 23 -26.22 59.12 -16.92
CA SER A 23 -25.92 57.91 -17.69
C SER A 23 -24.42 57.59 -17.71
N LEU A 24 -23.56 58.62 -17.78
CA LEU A 24 -22.11 58.47 -17.66
C LEU A 24 -21.71 58.07 -16.24
N SER A 25 -22.36 58.63 -15.22
CA SER A 25 -22.15 58.26 -13.82
C SER A 25 -22.54 56.80 -13.57
N ALA A 26 -23.71 56.37 -14.02
CA ALA A 26 -24.18 55.00 -13.88
C ALA A 26 -23.32 54.00 -14.68
N ARG A 27 -22.87 54.39 -15.87
CA ARG A 27 -21.94 53.58 -16.68
C ARG A 27 -20.57 53.45 -16.02
N ASN A 28 -20.03 54.54 -15.48
CA ASN A 28 -18.76 54.52 -14.74
C ASN A 28 -18.87 53.72 -13.45
N GLU A 29 -20.00 53.80 -12.74
CA GLU A 29 -20.27 52.99 -11.56
C GLU A 29 -20.37 51.50 -11.91
N THR A 30 -21.08 51.15 -13.00
CA THR A 30 -21.20 49.76 -13.45
C THR A 30 -19.86 49.20 -13.93
N LEU A 31 -19.08 49.99 -14.69
CA LEU A 31 -17.72 49.61 -15.11
C LEU A 31 -16.80 49.46 -13.89
N GLY A 32 -16.89 50.35 -12.91
CA GLY A 32 -16.13 50.28 -11.66
C GLY A 32 -16.49 49.06 -10.81
N ARG A 33 -17.77 48.69 -10.72
CA ARG A 33 -18.21 47.45 -10.05
C ARG A 33 -17.69 46.19 -10.76
N ARG A 34 -17.73 46.17 -12.09
CA ARG A 34 -17.19 45.05 -12.88
C ARG A 34 -15.67 44.93 -12.77
N SER A 35 -14.94 46.06 -12.83
CA SER A 35 -13.48 46.05 -12.66
C SER A 35 -13.08 45.67 -11.24
N GLY A 36 -13.82 46.12 -10.22
CA GLY A 36 -13.60 45.71 -8.83
C GLY A 36 -13.86 44.22 -8.61
N ALA A 37 -14.97 43.69 -9.11
CA ALA A 37 -15.27 42.25 -9.03
C ALA A 37 -14.24 41.39 -9.77
N GLN A 38 -13.78 41.83 -10.94
CA GLN A 38 -12.70 41.17 -11.68
C GLN A 38 -11.39 41.20 -10.90
N ALA A 39 -11.04 42.33 -10.28
CA ALA A 39 -9.82 42.46 -9.48
C ALA A 39 -9.85 41.53 -8.26
N THR A 40 -10.97 41.46 -7.55
CA THR A 40 -11.19 40.52 -6.43
C THR A 40 -11.05 39.06 -6.86
N MET A 41 -11.68 38.67 -7.98
CA MET A 41 -11.59 37.30 -8.50
C MET A 41 -10.15 36.91 -8.86
N LEU A 42 -9.42 37.82 -9.50
CA LEU A 42 -8.03 37.58 -9.88
C LEU A 42 -7.09 37.56 -8.66
N ALA A 43 -7.28 38.46 -7.69
CA ALA A 43 -6.55 38.44 -6.41
C ALA A 43 -6.72 37.10 -5.68
N ARG A 44 -7.94 36.54 -5.67
CA ARG A 44 -8.22 35.21 -5.12
C ARG A 44 -7.46 34.10 -5.87
N GLN A 45 -7.57 34.05 -7.19
CA GLN A 45 -6.86 33.04 -8.01
C GLN A 45 -5.34 33.11 -7.83
N ILE A 46 -4.78 34.31 -7.71
CA ILE A 46 -3.35 34.53 -7.45
C ILE A 46 -2.97 33.96 -6.08
N SER A 47 -3.76 34.23 -5.03
CA SER A 47 -3.49 33.67 -3.69
C SER A 47 -3.61 32.14 -3.64
N GLU A 48 -4.59 31.54 -4.34
CA GLU A 48 -4.73 30.09 -4.44
C GLU A 48 -3.54 29.46 -5.18
N SER A 49 -3.07 30.11 -6.25
CA SER A 49 -1.88 29.69 -6.99
C SER A 49 -0.61 29.82 -6.15
N GLY A 50 -0.47 30.91 -5.40
CA GLY A 50 0.64 31.11 -4.49
C GLY A 50 0.64 30.11 -3.33
N MET A 51 -0.52 29.68 -2.84
CA MET A 51 -0.62 28.61 -1.84
C MET A 51 -0.12 27.27 -2.40
N ALA A 52 -0.50 26.92 -3.63
CA ALA A 52 -0.01 25.70 -4.29
C ALA A 52 1.51 25.73 -4.52
N ILE A 53 2.04 26.89 -4.94
CA ILE A 53 3.49 27.10 -5.08
C ILE A 53 4.17 26.93 -3.71
N ALA A 54 3.65 27.58 -2.67
CA ALA A 54 4.22 27.47 -1.34
C ALA A 54 4.26 26.03 -0.83
N LEU A 55 3.18 25.28 -1.02
CA LEU A 55 3.14 23.88 -0.61
C LEU A 55 4.18 23.03 -1.37
N SER A 56 4.32 23.25 -2.68
CA SER A 56 5.33 22.55 -3.48
C SER A 56 6.77 22.90 -3.12
N GLU A 57 7.01 24.08 -2.54
CA GLU A 57 8.34 24.55 -2.14
C GLU A 57 8.72 24.11 -0.73
N VAL A 58 7.74 23.83 0.14
CA VAL A 58 7.99 23.44 1.55
C VAL A 58 7.88 21.95 1.83
N THR A 59 7.20 21.19 0.98
CA THR A 59 7.10 19.73 1.16
C THR A 59 8.32 19.03 0.58
N GLN A 60 9.05 18.30 1.42
CA GLN A 60 10.07 17.34 1.04
C GLN A 60 9.65 15.93 1.46
N TYR A 61 10.39 14.92 0.99
CA TYR A 61 10.12 13.54 1.37
C TYR A 61 10.37 13.23 2.85
N ASP A 62 11.20 14.01 3.54
CA ASP A 62 11.48 13.85 4.98
C ASP A 62 10.69 14.85 5.85
N GLY A 63 9.79 15.61 5.21
CA GLY A 63 8.85 16.50 5.87
C GLY A 63 8.88 17.94 5.39
N PHE A 64 8.52 18.88 6.25
CA PHE A 64 8.46 20.28 5.85
C PHE A 64 9.81 20.97 6.03
N SER A 65 10.32 21.63 4.98
CA SER A 65 11.54 22.44 5.02
C SER A 65 11.32 23.81 4.38
N ASN A 66 12.02 24.83 4.89
CA ASN A 66 11.99 26.18 4.36
C ASN A 66 13.41 26.72 4.16
N ASP A 67 14.28 25.96 3.50
CA ASP A 67 15.69 26.32 3.24
C ASP A 67 15.82 27.52 2.26
N GLY A 68 15.32 28.69 2.67
CA GLY A 68 15.49 29.97 2.00
C GLY A 68 14.76 30.11 0.66
N LEU A 69 13.77 29.25 0.38
CA LEU A 69 13.12 29.16 -0.93
C LEU A 69 12.13 30.30 -1.23
N PHE A 70 11.59 30.99 -0.22
CA PHE A 70 10.60 32.03 -0.45
C PHE A 70 11.22 33.42 -0.73
N PRO A 71 11.13 33.97 -1.95
CA PRO A 71 11.17 35.43 -2.10
C PRO A 71 9.93 36.01 -1.41
N SER A 72 10.06 37.17 -0.75
CA SER A 72 8.91 37.82 -0.08
C SER A 72 7.76 38.15 -1.05
N GLU A 73 8.08 38.31 -2.34
CA GLU A 73 7.13 38.60 -3.41
C GLU A 73 7.54 37.93 -4.73
N ARG A 74 6.55 37.58 -5.55
CA ARG A 74 6.71 36.99 -6.89
C ARG A 74 5.66 37.56 -7.84
N ASP A 75 6.10 38.01 -9.01
CA ASP A 75 5.18 38.45 -10.07
C ASP A 75 4.37 37.26 -10.60
N TYR A 76 3.06 37.48 -10.82
CA TYR A 76 2.15 36.47 -11.37
C TYR A 76 1.22 37.12 -12.41
N ASN A 77 1.60 37.00 -13.68
CA ASN A 77 1.02 37.74 -14.79
C ASN A 77 1.05 39.25 -14.51
N ASP A 78 -0.11 39.90 -14.35
CA ASP A 78 -0.23 41.34 -14.05
C ASP A 78 -0.55 41.63 -12.57
N GLY A 79 -0.38 40.64 -11.70
CA GLY A 79 -0.54 40.76 -10.24
C GLY A 79 0.68 40.25 -9.48
N THR A 80 0.59 40.22 -8.16
CA THR A 80 1.72 39.87 -7.28
C THR A 80 1.28 38.85 -6.24
N ILE A 81 2.07 37.80 -6.07
CA ILE A 81 1.99 36.88 -4.94
C ILE A 81 2.93 37.40 -3.86
N ARG A 82 2.47 37.50 -2.61
CA ARG A 82 3.34 37.72 -1.45
C ARG A 82 3.29 36.52 -0.53
N PHE A 83 4.45 36.04 -0.11
CA PHE A 83 4.59 34.99 0.90
C PHE A 83 4.82 35.68 2.25
N GLU A 84 3.77 35.70 3.08
CA GLU A 84 3.71 36.59 4.26
C GLU A 84 4.36 35.96 5.50
N SER A 85 4.15 34.67 5.71
CA SER A 85 4.78 33.94 6.82
C SER A 85 4.72 32.43 6.63
N TYR A 86 5.76 31.78 7.12
CA TYR A 86 5.84 30.35 7.37
C TYR A 86 6.04 30.17 8.88
N ASP A 87 5.18 29.40 9.52
CA ASP A 87 5.26 29.07 10.94
C ASP A 87 5.18 27.56 11.14
N ASP A 88 6.34 26.95 11.42
CA ASP A 88 6.52 25.55 11.80
C ASP A 88 6.44 25.34 13.33
N SER A 89 6.29 26.41 14.10
CA SER A 89 6.17 26.37 15.56
C SER A 89 4.76 25.99 16.04
N LEU A 90 3.84 25.71 15.11
CA LEU A 90 2.49 25.20 15.39
C LEU A 90 2.51 23.71 15.81
N THR A 91 3.33 23.37 16.80
CA THR A 91 3.32 22.07 17.48
C THR A 91 2.76 22.23 18.90
N PRO A 92 1.84 21.37 19.36
CA PRO A 92 2.17 20.61 20.56
C PRO A 92 3.27 19.61 20.19
N SER A 93 4.28 19.54 21.04
CA SER A 93 5.32 18.51 21.08
C SER A 93 4.70 17.11 21.26
N THR A 94 4.10 16.56 20.21
CA THR A 94 3.49 15.23 20.21
C THR A 94 3.92 14.44 18.97
N PRO A 95 3.87 13.10 19.03
CA PRO A 95 4.38 12.18 18.00
C PRO A 95 3.62 12.23 16.65
N ASN A 96 2.77 13.24 16.41
CA ASN A 96 1.70 13.21 15.42
C ASN A 96 1.89 14.25 14.31
N GLY A 97 2.87 14.03 13.43
CA GLY A 97 3.08 14.85 12.23
C GLY A 97 3.68 16.24 12.46
N GLN A 98 4.54 16.68 11.53
CA GLN A 98 4.99 18.07 11.46
C GLN A 98 3.82 18.92 10.95
N ARG A 99 3.53 20.06 11.59
CA ARG A 99 2.48 20.99 11.14
C ARG A 99 3.09 22.31 10.71
N ILE A 100 2.55 22.89 9.63
CA ILE A 100 2.94 24.20 9.14
C ILE A 100 1.72 25.08 8.93
N SER A 101 1.89 26.38 9.16
CA SER A 101 1.00 27.39 8.59
C SER A 101 1.70 28.18 7.50
N VAL A 102 1.02 28.25 6.37
CA VAL A 102 1.46 29.00 5.19
C VAL A 102 0.51 30.17 4.99
N ARG A 103 1.05 31.38 4.91
CA ARG A 103 0.28 32.59 4.58
C ARG A 103 0.71 33.18 3.25
N VAL A 104 -0.25 33.35 2.36
CA VAL A 104 -0.05 33.88 1.01
C VAL A 104 -1.08 34.95 0.73
N SER A 105 -0.65 36.05 0.11
CA SER A 105 -1.57 37.04 -0.45
C SER A 105 -1.40 37.21 -1.95
N GLY A 106 -2.52 37.40 -2.63
CA GLY A 106 -2.60 37.72 -4.06
C GLY A 106 -3.11 39.13 -4.24
N GLU A 107 -2.37 39.95 -4.98
CA GLU A 107 -2.68 41.35 -5.23
C GLU A 107 -2.94 41.58 -6.71
N PHE A 108 -4.10 42.18 -7.03
CA PHE A 108 -4.44 42.56 -8.41
C PHE A 108 -5.36 43.78 -8.42
N GLY A 109 -5.02 44.80 -9.22
CA GLY A 109 -5.92 45.94 -9.44
C GLY A 109 -6.33 46.69 -8.17
N GLY A 110 -5.51 46.65 -7.11
CA GLY A 110 -5.77 47.25 -5.81
C GLY A 110 -6.58 46.38 -4.83
N ALA A 111 -7.06 45.21 -5.26
CA ALA A 111 -7.64 44.21 -4.37
C ALA A 111 -6.54 43.28 -3.85
N THR A 112 -6.65 42.88 -2.58
CA THR A 112 -5.75 41.92 -1.94
C THR A 112 -6.58 40.80 -1.33
N HIS A 113 -6.30 39.55 -1.71
CA HIS A 113 -6.88 38.38 -1.07
C HIS A 113 -5.78 37.63 -0.31
N ARG A 114 -6.03 37.29 0.96
CA ARG A 114 -5.09 36.54 1.80
C ARG A 114 -5.66 35.19 2.17
N LEU A 115 -4.82 34.18 2.10
CA LEU A 115 -5.07 32.84 2.56
C LEU A 115 -4.06 32.49 3.65
N ALA A 116 -4.55 31.93 4.74
CA ALA A 116 -3.73 31.27 5.75
C ALA A 116 -4.20 29.82 5.84
N SER A 117 -3.40 28.88 5.39
CA SER A 117 -3.72 27.45 5.49
C SER A 117 -2.82 26.77 6.51
N VAL A 118 -3.37 25.79 7.21
CA VAL A 118 -2.62 24.87 8.07
C VAL A 118 -2.58 23.51 7.40
N TYR A 119 -1.38 22.95 7.31
CA TYR A 119 -1.11 21.62 6.78
C TYR A 119 -0.43 20.76 7.84
N GLU A 120 -0.73 19.47 7.80
CA GLU A 120 -0.11 18.44 8.61
C GLU A 120 0.54 17.43 7.67
N LEU A 121 1.80 17.08 7.94
CA LEU A 121 2.47 16.00 7.25
C LEU A 121 2.17 14.71 8.00
N ASP A 122 1.65 13.75 7.28
CA ASP A 122 1.50 12.37 7.68
C ASP A 122 2.61 11.55 6.98
N PRO A 123 3.76 11.30 7.64
CA PRO A 123 4.88 10.60 7.02
C PRO A 123 4.60 9.10 6.97
N MET A 124 5.05 8.45 5.90
CA MET A 124 4.88 7.00 5.71
C MET A 124 5.36 6.19 6.93
N ASP A 125 4.49 5.30 7.38
CA ASP A 125 4.79 4.31 8.40
C ASP A 125 5.77 3.25 7.88
N PHE A 126 6.95 3.18 8.50
CA PHE A 126 7.96 2.15 8.22
C PHE A 126 8.61 1.65 9.52
N PRO A 127 8.95 0.35 9.64
CA PRO A 127 9.59 -0.24 10.83
C PRO A 127 11.02 0.21 11.22
N GLY A 128 11.43 1.46 10.94
CA GLY A 128 12.73 2.01 11.36
C GLY A 128 13.93 1.57 10.52
N PRO A 129 15.17 1.93 10.95
CA PRO A 129 16.39 1.73 10.15
C PRO A 129 16.74 0.26 9.93
N VAL A 130 16.33 -0.62 10.85
CA VAL A 130 16.54 -2.07 10.75
C VAL A 130 15.27 -2.79 11.13
N TRP A 131 14.77 -3.66 10.25
CA TRP A 131 13.61 -4.51 10.50
C TRP A 131 13.99 -5.98 10.39
N LEU A 132 13.92 -6.71 11.50
CA LEU A 132 14.18 -8.15 11.55
C LEU A 132 12.87 -8.92 11.69
N ASP A 133 12.52 -9.73 10.69
CA ASP A 133 11.46 -10.74 10.74
C ASP A 133 12.11 -12.12 10.59
N VAL A 134 12.58 -12.65 11.72
CA VAL A 134 13.44 -13.84 11.77
C VAL A 134 12.99 -14.75 12.92
N PRO A 135 13.11 -16.08 12.78
CA PRO A 135 12.68 -17.03 13.81
C PRO A 135 13.57 -16.95 15.05
N HIS A 136 14.86 -16.72 14.83
CA HIS A 136 15.88 -16.51 15.84
C HIS A 136 17.00 -15.70 15.20
N ALA A 137 17.70 -14.90 16.00
CA ALA A 137 18.90 -14.23 15.56
C ALA A 137 19.92 -14.07 16.69
N VAL A 138 21.19 -14.05 16.29
CA VAL A 138 22.31 -13.62 17.10
C VAL A 138 22.86 -12.36 16.46
N ALA A 139 22.98 -11.28 17.24
CA ALA A 139 23.55 -10.03 16.75
C ALA A 139 24.83 -9.65 17.49
N ALA A 140 25.83 -9.22 16.72
CA ALA A 140 27.06 -8.63 17.19
C ALA A 140 27.22 -7.24 16.55
N VAL A 141 26.80 -6.21 17.27
CA VAL A 141 26.84 -4.81 16.81
C VAL A 141 27.96 -4.09 17.53
N HIS A 142 28.94 -3.58 16.79
CA HIS A 142 30.05 -2.83 17.38
C HIS A 142 29.53 -1.49 17.96
N ALA A 143 30.10 -1.04 19.07
CA ALA A 143 29.71 0.22 19.75
C ALA A 143 29.94 1.51 18.93
N ASN A 144 30.52 1.40 17.73
CA ASN A 144 30.74 2.51 16.80
C ASN A 144 29.91 2.36 15.51
N ALA A 145 29.12 1.28 15.40
CA ALA A 145 28.11 1.23 14.37
C ALA A 145 27.10 2.36 14.65
N GLU A 146 26.63 3.03 13.62
CA GLU A 146 25.67 4.12 13.74
C GLU A 146 24.34 3.64 13.19
N LEU A 147 23.32 3.60 14.04
CA LEU A 147 21.94 3.34 13.65
C LEU A 147 21.15 4.60 14.02
N SER A 148 20.81 5.41 13.03
CA SER A 148 20.27 6.77 13.16
C SER A 148 19.08 7.03 12.23
N GLY A 149 18.43 8.19 12.35
CA GLY A 149 17.37 8.65 11.44
C GLY A 149 15.94 8.49 11.97
N GLY A 150 15.06 9.40 11.54
CA GLY A 150 13.65 9.50 11.93
C GLY A 150 13.38 10.27 13.23
N ASP A 151 12.44 11.21 13.23
CA ASP A 151 11.94 11.85 14.45
C ASP A 151 11.39 10.77 15.43
N PHE A 152 11.58 10.96 16.73
CA PHE A 152 11.09 10.13 17.86
C PHE A 152 10.33 8.82 17.49
N GLY A 153 11.01 7.66 17.48
CA GLY A 153 10.32 6.35 17.45
C GLY A 153 10.80 5.34 16.40
N TYR A 154 11.68 5.74 15.47
CA TYR A 154 12.32 4.86 14.50
C TYR A 154 13.56 4.16 15.10
N THR A 155 13.33 3.23 16.03
CA THR A 155 14.37 2.33 16.53
C THR A 155 14.43 1.05 15.69
N PRO A 156 15.55 0.30 15.69
CA PRO A 156 15.56 -1.07 15.18
C PRO A 156 14.39 -1.89 15.72
N GLN A 157 13.74 -2.64 14.84
CA GLN A 157 12.58 -3.44 15.14
C GLN A 157 12.89 -4.93 14.97
N VAL A 158 12.43 -5.72 15.94
CA VAL A 158 12.51 -7.18 15.91
C VAL A 158 11.09 -7.71 16.00
N ASP A 159 10.54 -8.09 14.85
CA ASP A 159 9.22 -8.68 14.71
C ASP A 159 9.22 -10.11 15.30
N PRO A 160 8.51 -10.35 16.42
CA PRO A 160 8.46 -11.63 17.07
C PRO A 160 7.44 -12.55 16.44
N GLN A 161 6.67 -12.13 15.42
CA GLN A 161 5.60 -12.95 14.86
C GLN A 161 6.16 -14.30 14.40
N LYS A 162 7.27 -14.32 13.65
CA LYS A 162 7.91 -15.57 13.22
C LYS A 162 8.38 -16.44 14.38
N TYR A 163 8.98 -15.80 15.39
CA TYR A 163 9.42 -16.47 16.61
C TYR A 163 8.23 -17.11 17.36
N ASN A 164 7.09 -16.42 17.43
CA ASN A 164 5.87 -16.87 18.09
C ASN A 164 5.16 -17.98 17.30
N ASP A 165 5.00 -17.81 15.99
CA ASP A 165 4.32 -18.77 15.09
C ASP A 165 5.02 -20.14 15.06
N LEU A 166 6.33 -20.14 15.33
CA LEU A 166 7.17 -21.33 15.42
C LEU A 166 7.39 -21.81 16.86
N GLU A 167 6.79 -21.14 17.85
CA GLU A 167 6.90 -21.47 19.28
C GLU A 167 8.36 -21.59 19.75
N ILE A 168 9.25 -20.75 19.19
CA ILE A 168 10.71 -20.85 19.37
C ILE A 168 11.14 -20.76 20.84
N SER A 169 10.36 -20.08 21.68
CA SER A 169 10.59 -20.00 23.13
C SER A 169 10.67 -21.36 23.81
N GLU A 170 9.96 -22.37 23.30
CA GLU A 170 10.02 -23.73 23.85
C GLU A 170 11.39 -24.38 23.68
N PHE A 171 12.21 -23.85 22.76
CA PHE A 171 13.55 -24.34 22.46
C PHE A 171 14.65 -23.60 23.24
N GLY A 172 14.29 -22.68 24.14
CA GLY A 172 15.23 -21.94 24.98
C GLY A 172 15.96 -20.80 24.27
N PHE A 173 15.63 -20.52 23.01
CA PHE A 173 16.08 -19.31 22.31
C PHE A 173 15.23 -18.11 22.72
N THR A 174 15.85 -16.92 22.73
CA THR A 174 15.14 -15.66 22.94
C THR A 174 15.63 -14.61 21.96
N LEU A 175 14.86 -13.53 21.80
CA LEU A 175 15.25 -12.36 21.01
C LEU A 175 15.96 -11.29 21.86
N ASP A 176 16.15 -11.53 23.16
CA ASP A 176 16.70 -10.54 24.09
C ASP A 176 18.16 -10.18 23.78
N GLY A 177 18.95 -11.16 23.33
CA GLY A 177 20.35 -10.95 22.94
C GLY A 177 20.49 -9.97 21.78
N VAL A 178 19.63 -10.09 20.76
CA VAL A 178 19.57 -9.15 19.63
C VAL A 178 19.12 -7.77 20.07
N ARG A 179 18.08 -7.70 20.89
CA ARG A 179 17.59 -6.41 21.41
C ARG A 179 18.67 -5.69 22.22
N ALA A 180 19.42 -6.42 23.03
CA ALA A 180 20.53 -5.91 23.80
C ALA A 180 21.71 -5.45 22.91
N ALA A 181 22.01 -6.18 21.83
CA ALA A 181 23.08 -5.80 20.90
C ALA A 181 22.81 -4.44 20.23
N PHE A 182 21.58 -4.20 19.77
CA PHE A 182 21.20 -2.91 19.18
C PHE A 182 21.18 -1.76 20.20
N ALA A 183 20.74 -2.02 21.43
CA ALA A 183 20.76 -1.02 22.50
C ALA A 183 22.18 -0.54 22.87
N GLY A 184 23.21 -1.35 22.58
CA GLY A 184 24.62 -1.02 22.83
C GLY A 184 25.31 -0.19 21.74
N ALA A 185 24.65 0.06 20.61
CA ALA A 185 25.25 0.59 19.39
C ALA A 185 24.50 1.76 18.75
N SER A 186 23.56 2.40 19.45
CA SER A 186 22.67 3.38 18.83
C SER A 186 22.76 4.75 19.50
N ASP A 187 22.78 5.81 18.69
CA ASP A 187 22.51 7.19 19.11
C ASP A 187 21.00 7.48 19.22
N VAL A 188 20.14 6.60 18.71
CA VAL A 188 18.66 6.69 18.73
C VAL A 188 18.08 6.10 20.02
N VAL A 189 18.78 5.13 20.63
CA VAL A 189 18.40 4.53 21.91
C VAL A 189 19.43 4.98 22.93
N ALA A 190 19.04 5.84 23.88
CA ALA A 190 19.94 6.31 24.93
C ALA A 190 20.73 5.14 25.54
N PRO A 191 22.06 5.23 25.72
CA PRO A 191 22.87 4.12 26.20
C PRO A 191 22.27 3.45 27.45
N GLY A 192 21.85 2.19 27.32
CA GLY A 192 21.21 1.41 28.40
C GLY A 192 19.67 1.39 28.39
N ALA A 193 19.00 2.04 27.43
CA ALA A 193 17.57 1.87 27.21
C ALA A 193 17.27 0.59 26.42
N SER A 194 16.19 -0.12 26.79
CA SER A 194 15.72 -1.28 26.06
C SER A 194 15.04 -0.85 24.75
N LEU A 195 15.22 -1.63 23.67
CA LEU A 195 14.35 -1.48 22.50
C LEU A 195 12.88 -1.66 22.92
N PRO A 196 11.96 -0.86 22.36
CA PRO A 196 10.54 -1.08 22.57
C PRO A 196 10.14 -2.47 22.07
N ALA A 197 9.12 -3.05 22.71
CA ALA A 197 8.53 -4.27 22.18
C ALA A 197 7.90 -3.99 20.81
N TRP A 198 7.99 -4.97 19.91
CA TRP A 198 7.22 -4.92 18.67
C TRP A 198 5.74 -4.91 19.00
N ASP A 199 5.04 -3.95 18.41
CA ASP A 199 3.60 -3.86 18.46
C ASP A 199 3.14 -3.39 17.08
N MET A 200 2.41 -4.24 16.36
CA MET A 200 1.82 -3.89 15.05
C MET A 200 0.73 -2.81 15.20
N GLY A 201 0.07 -2.73 16.36
CA GLY A 201 -0.83 -1.63 16.72
C GLY A 201 -0.09 -0.48 17.42
N GLY A 202 1.22 -0.65 17.64
CA GLY A 202 2.11 0.39 18.14
C GLY A 202 2.20 1.48 17.08
N THR A 203 1.68 2.64 17.42
CA THR A 203 1.59 3.77 16.52
C THR A 203 2.99 4.34 16.27
N THR A 204 3.41 4.36 15.01
CA THR A 204 4.33 5.40 14.52
C THR A 204 3.51 6.66 14.24
N ASN A 205 4.07 7.64 13.52
CA ASN A 205 3.79 9.07 13.63
C ASN A 205 2.35 9.55 13.36
N ASP A 206 1.39 8.66 13.10
CA ASP A 206 0.05 8.98 12.65
C ASP A 206 -1.08 8.23 13.41
N GLY A 207 -0.72 7.26 14.27
CA GLY A 207 -1.70 6.45 14.98
C GLY A 207 -2.21 5.19 14.27
N LYS A 208 -1.75 4.88 13.04
CA LYS A 208 -2.32 3.81 12.20
C LYS A 208 -1.52 2.51 12.25
N GLY A 209 -0.23 2.57 12.60
CA GLY A 209 0.60 1.42 12.97
C GLY A 209 1.76 1.18 12.01
N ARG A 210 2.88 0.65 12.49
CA ARG A 210 4.22 0.65 11.84
C ARG A 210 4.37 0.24 10.36
N THR A 211 3.34 -0.34 9.76
CA THR A 211 3.31 -0.81 8.38
C THR A 211 2.08 -0.34 7.61
N ALA A 212 1.28 0.59 8.16
CA ALA A 212 -0.03 0.95 7.63
C ALA A 212 0.06 1.53 6.21
N ASP A 213 1.10 2.32 5.94
CA ASP A 213 1.32 2.96 4.63
C ASP A 213 2.16 2.11 3.68
N LEU A 214 2.60 0.92 4.12
CA LEU A 214 3.20 -0.06 3.24
C LEU A 214 2.08 -0.75 2.46
N GLY A 215 2.08 -0.48 1.16
CA GLY A 215 1.06 -0.87 0.19
C GLY A 215 0.53 -2.30 0.29
N ALA A 216 -0.70 -2.51 -0.21
CA ALA A 216 -1.29 -3.81 -0.53
C ALA A 216 -1.20 -4.91 0.57
N GLY A 217 -1.21 -4.53 1.85
CA GLY A 217 -1.17 -5.50 2.95
C GLY A 217 0.23 -6.00 3.28
N VAL A 218 1.28 -5.21 3.06
CA VAL A 218 2.60 -5.50 3.60
C VAL A 218 2.55 -5.35 5.13
N THR A 219 2.41 -6.47 5.84
CA THR A 219 2.41 -6.52 7.31
C THR A 219 3.65 -7.18 7.90
N THR A 220 4.50 -7.75 7.04
CA THR A 220 5.72 -8.48 7.42
C THR A 220 6.86 -8.13 6.47
N ALA A 221 8.11 -8.32 6.91
CA ALA A 221 9.28 -8.06 6.07
C ALA A 221 9.32 -9.00 4.86
N ASP A 222 8.85 -10.22 5.03
CA ASP A 222 8.69 -11.18 3.93
C ASP A 222 7.65 -10.70 2.91
N GLY A 223 6.53 -10.12 3.37
CA GLY A 223 5.56 -9.45 2.51
C GLY A 223 6.16 -8.27 1.73
N LEU A 224 7.01 -7.46 2.37
CA LEU A 224 7.74 -6.35 1.71
C LEU A 224 8.67 -6.89 0.62
N TYR A 225 9.43 -7.95 0.91
CA TYR A 225 10.29 -8.61 -0.07
C TYR A 225 9.48 -9.05 -1.31
N TYR A 226 8.32 -9.68 -1.12
CA TYR A 226 7.48 -10.11 -2.25
C TYR A 226 6.84 -8.95 -3.01
N ALA A 227 6.46 -7.87 -2.33
CA ALA A 227 5.99 -6.65 -2.99
C ALA A 227 7.05 -6.10 -3.95
N LEU A 228 8.30 -5.96 -3.47
CA LEU A 228 9.43 -5.49 -4.28
C LEU A 228 9.79 -6.48 -5.39
N ARG A 229 9.88 -7.78 -5.09
CA ARG A 229 10.19 -8.82 -6.08
C ARG A 229 9.16 -8.86 -7.22
N ASN A 230 7.88 -8.71 -6.91
CA ASN A 230 6.82 -8.76 -7.89
C ASN A 230 6.72 -7.47 -8.73
N ALA A 231 7.31 -6.36 -8.25
CA ALA A 231 7.39 -5.08 -8.96
C ALA A 231 8.62 -4.96 -9.88
N VAL A 232 9.50 -5.96 -9.90
CA VAL A 232 10.67 -5.99 -10.79
C VAL A 232 10.22 -5.96 -12.25
N ASP A 233 10.65 -4.94 -12.98
CA ASP A 233 10.46 -4.77 -14.41
C ASP A 233 11.80 -4.51 -15.12
N THR A 234 12.38 -5.58 -15.67
CA THR A 234 13.65 -5.49 -16.41
C THR A 234 13.55 -4.65 -17.70
N SER A 235 12.34 -4.41 -18.21
CA SER A 235 12.14 -3.52 -19.35
C SER A 235 12.21 -2.04 -18.98
N ASP A 236 11.99 -1.72 -17.69
CA ASP A 236 12.12 -0.40 -17.09
C ASP A 236 13.50 -0.16 -16.43
N GLY A 237 14.47 -1.03 -16.72
CA GLY A 237 15.85 -0.88 -16.26
C GLY A 237 16.19 -1.56 -14.93
N ASP A 238 15.25 -2.28 -14.32
CA ASP A 238 15.55 -3.13 -13.17
C ASP A 238 16.53 -4.26 -13.53
N GLN A 239 17.30 -4.68 -12.53
CA GLN A 239 18.40 -5.62 -12.72
C GLN A 239 18.10 -6.92 -12.02
N VAL A 240 18.15 -8.04 -12.73
CA VAL A 240 18.05 -9.38 -12.15
C VAL A 240 19.36 -10.14 -12.43
N MET A 241 20.00 -10.59 -11.37
CA MET A 241 21.20 -11.42 -11.43
C MET A 241 20.83 -12.84 -11.02
N ALA A 242 20.93 -13.76 -11.97
CA ALA A 242 20.75 -15.17 -11.70
C ALA A 242 21.91 -15.69 -10.83
N GLY A 243 21.59 -16.27 -9.68
CA GLY A 243 22.58 -16.75 -8.72
C GLY A 243 23.24 -15.66 -7.88
N GLY A 244 24.24 -16.06 -7.10
CA GLY A 244 24.97 -15.13 -6.22
C GLY A 244 25.92 -14.20 -6.96
N LEU A 245 26.16 -13.02 -6.37
CA LEU A 245 27.09 -12.02 -6.87
C LEU A 245 28.31 -11.92 -5.95
N THR A 246 29.52 -11.98 -6.53
CA THR A 246 30.77 -11.64 -5.83
C THR A 246 31.42 -10.42 -6.47
N VAL A 247 31.46 -9.31 -5.73
CA VAL A 247 32.09 -8.06 -6.15
C VAL A 247 33.55 -8.08 -5.74
N THR A 248 34.46 -7.99 -6.71
CA THR A 248 35.92 -8.00 -6.49
C THR A 248 36.62 -6.68 -6.84
N GLY A 249 35.88 -5.73 -7.43
CA GLY A 249 36.36 -4.39 -7.81
C GLY A 249 35.34 -3.32 -7.44
N SER A 250 35.25 -2.23 -8.20
CA SER A 250 34.17 -1.25 -8.04
C SER A 250 33.01 -1.56 -8.99
N GLN A 251 31.80 -1.64 -8.46
CA GLN A 251 30.58 -1.88 -9.21
C GLN A 251 29.48 -0.97 -8.69
N THR A 252 28.63 -0.49 -9.61
CA THR A 252 27.44 0.29 -9.28
C THR A 252 26.23 -0.44 -9.84
N LEU A 253 25.23 -0.68 -8.99
CA LEU A 253 23.96 -1.32 -9.31
C LEU A 253 22.82 -0.38 -8.91
N GLY A 254 21.66 -0.51 -9.52
CA GLY A 254 20.61 0.50 -9.37
C GLY A 254 21.04 1.84 -9.96
N THR A 255 20.25 2.36 -10.89
CA THR A 255 20.61 3.59 -11.63
C THR A 255 19.54 4.68 -11.50
N ALA A 256 18.55 4.44 -10.64
CA ALA A 256 17.55 5.42 -10.26
C ALA A 256 16.96 5.07 -8.88
N PRO A 257 16.44 6.04 -8.12
CA PRO A 257 15.82 5.82 -6.81
C PRO A 257 14.65 4.82 -6.81
N GLN A 258 13.96 4.68 -7.95
CA GLN A 258 12.88 3.70 -8.13
C GLN A 258 13.34 2.34 -8.69
N SER A 259 14.63 2.16 -8.94
CA SER A 259 15.15 0.93 -9.53
C SER A 259 15.19 -0.21 -8.52
N ILE A 260 14.94 -1.43 -8.99
CA ILE A 260 15.03 -2.65 -8.19
C ILE A 260 16.16 -3.51 -8.75
N THR A 261 17.13 -3.82 -7.90
CA THR A 261 18.22 -4.77 -8.17
C THR A 261 17.96 -6.04 -7.38
N ARG A 262 17.71 -7.16 -8.06
CA ARG A 262 17.48 -8.47 -7.46
C ARG A 262 18.64 -9.42 -7.75
N ILE A 263 19.21 -10.00 -6.69
CA ILE A 263 20.26 -11.01 -6.74
C ILE A 263 19.64 -12.33 -6.26
N GLU A 264 19.49 -13.29 -7.17
CA GLU A 264 18.90 -14.61 -6.90
C GLU A 264 19.91 -15.56 -6.25
N GLY A 265 20.60 -15.07 -5.22
CA GLY A 265 21.64 -15.78 -4.49
C GLY A 265 22.38 -14.88 -3.49
N PRO A 266 23.44 -15.38 -2.86
CA PRO A 266 24.22 -14.61 -1.89
C PRO A 266 24.98 -13.45 -2.56
N LEU A 267 25.12 -12.34 -1.84
CA LEU A 267 25.94 -11.19 -2.22
C LEU A 267 27.19 -11.13 -1.35
N THR A 268 28.37 -11.14 -1.97
CA THR A 268 29.65 -10.90 -1.30
C THR A 268 30.37 -9.69 -1.89
N VAL A 269 30.65 -8.67 -1.07
CA VAL A 269 31.56 -7.57 -1.42
C VAL A 269 32.92 -7.85 -0.80
N GLY A 270 33.86 -8.29 -1.63
CA GLY A 270 35.17 -8.75 -1.18
C GLY A 270 36.06 -7.64 -0.59
N PRO A 271 37.16 -8.00 0.10
CA PRO A 271 38.10 -7.02 0.63
C PRO A 271 38.66 -6.11 -0.47
N GLY A 272 38.63 -4.80 -0.25
CA GLY A 272 39.08 -3.79 -1.22
C GLY A 272 38.11 -3.54 -2.39
N ALA A 273 37.00 -4.29 -2.50
CA ALA A 273 35.94 -4.05 -3.45
C ALA A 273 34.99 -2.94 -2.95
N ARG A 274 34.25 -2.34 -3.89
CA ARG A 274 33.20 -1.36 -3.61
C ARG A 274 31.95 -1.70 -4.40
N LEU A 275 30.83 -1.83 -3.71
CA LEU A 275 29.51 -1.84 -4.32
C LEU A 275 28.81 -0.53 -3.94
N SER A 276 28.24 0.16 -4.93
CA SER A 276 27.37 1.30 -4.67
C SER A 276 26.05 1.18 -5.43
N GLY A 277 25.03 1.89 -5.00
CA GLY A 277 23.77 1.93 -5.73
C GLY A 277 22.67 2.71 -5.07
N GLU A 278 21.53 2.72 -5.73
CA GLU A 278 20.31 3.38 -5.27
C GLU A 278 19.06 2.55 -5.58
N GLY A 279 17.98 2.83 -4.85
CA GLY A 279 16.70 2.12 -4.94
C GLY A 279 16.63 0.88 -4.05
N ALA A 280 16.00 -0.19 -4.51
CA ALA A 280 15.85 -1.43 -3.75
C ALA A 280 16.90 -2.48 -4.15
N LEU A 281 17.68 -2.98 -3.19
CA LEU A 281 18.57 -4.13 -3.34
C LEU A 281 17.97 -5.35 -2.66
N LEU A 282 17.49 -6.33 -3.45
CA LEU A 282 16.97 -7.59 -2.98
C LEU A 282 18.04 -8.69 -3.08
N ILE A 283 18.35 -9.36 -1.98
CA ILE A 283 19.38 -10.40 -1.91
C ILE A 283 18.73 -11.70 -1.42
N GLU A 284 18.73 -12.73 -2.24
CA GLU A 284 18.22 -14.07 -1.91
C GLU A 284 19.33 -14.97 -1.35
N GLY A 285 19.72 -14.74 -0.10
CA GLY A 285 20.76 -15.49 0.59
C GLY A 285 21.63 -14.58 1.44
N ASP A 286 22.85 -15.04 1.74
CA ASP A 286 23.78 -14.31 2.61
C ASP A 286 24.18 -12.95 2.03
N LEU A 287 24.32 -11.95 2.90
CA LEU A 287 24.95 -10.67 2.61
C LEU A 287 26.27 -10.59 3.37
N VAL A 288 27.39 -10.56 2.67
CA VAL A 288 28.73 -10.46 3.25
C VAL A 288 29.49 -9.27 2.68
N VAL A 289 29.67 -8.23 3.47
CA VAL A 289 30.41 -7.02 3.13
C VAL A 289 31.73 -6.99 3.89
N ARG A 290 32.83 -7.32 3.22
CA ARG A 290 34.21 -7.17 3.74
C ARG A 290 34.92 -5.95 3.13
N GLY A 291 34.44 -5.47 1.99
CA GLY A 291 34.90 -4.26 1.32
C GLY A 291 34.12 -3.03 1.75
N ARG A 292 33.53 -2.33 0.76
CA ARG A 292 32.68 -1.16 0.95
C ARG A 292 31.32 -1.32 0.28
N LEU A 293 30.24 -1.09 1.00
CA LEU A 293 28.87 -0.95 0.47
C LEU A 293 28.39 0.48 0.75
N ASP A 294 27.95 1.20 -0.28
CA ASP A 294 27.24 2.49 -0.14
C ASP A 294 25.89 2.37 -0.87
N TRP A 295 24.77 2.37 -0.16
CA TRP A 295 23.45 2.18 -0.75
C TRP A 295 22.48 3.27 -0.33
N ASP A 296 21.80 3.86 -1.30
CA ASP A 296 20.77 4.89 -1.10
C ASP A 296 19.39 4.27 -1.36
N GLY A 297 18.68 3.84 -0.32
CA GLY A 297 17.39 3.17 -0.41
C GLY A 297 17.26 1.91 0.46
N LEU A 298 16.45 0.96 0.00
CA LEU A 298 16.13 -0.25 0.74
C LEU A 298 17.13 -1.37 0.42
N VAL A 299 17.69 -1.99 1.46
CA VAL A 299 18.43 -3.25 1.34
C VAL A 299 17.61 -4.35 2.01
N VAL A 300 17.13 -5.31 1.23
CA VAL A 300 16.31 -6.42 1.71
C VAL A 300 17.08 -7.71 1.52
N VAL A 301 17.41 -8.37 2.64
CA VAL A 301 18.07 -9.68 2.66
C VAL A 301 17.05 -10.72 3.06
N ARG A 302 16.83 -11.71 2.19
CA ARG A 302 15.84 -12.76 2.43
C ARG A 302 16.41 -14.14 2.12
N THR A 303 16.08 -15.15 2.92
CA THR A 303 16.43 -16.54 2.62
C THR A 303 15.34 -17.52 3.04
N GLU A 304 15.31 -18.68 2.40
CA GLU A 304 14.54 -19.87 2.81
C GLU A 304 15.40 -20.90 3.56
N ALA A 305 16.70 -20.66 3.64
CA ALA A 305 17.62 -21.56 4.32
C ALA A 305 17.42 -21.47 5.84
N ASP A 306 17.72 -22.58 6.52
CA ASP A 306 17.64 -22.67 7.98
C ASP A 306 18.59 -21.68 8.67
N HIS A 307 19.61 -21.19 7.96
CA HIS A 307 20.55 -20.18 8.43
C HIS A 307 20.73 -19.03 7.43
N LEU A 308 20.92 -17.82 7.95
CA LEU A 308 21.22 -16.61 7.19
C LEU A 308 22.40 -15.86 7.80
N THR A 309 23.36 -15.44 6.98
CA THR A 309 24.43 -14.55 7.41
C THR A 309 24.24 -13.14 6.82
N VAL A 310 24.21 -12.13 7.71
CA VAL A 310 24.33 -10.71 7.35
C VAL A 310 25.56 -10.15 8.06
N ASP A 311 26.68 -10.08 7.34
CA ASP A 311 27.98 -9.65 7.84
C ASP A 311 28.37 -8.31 7.21
N LEU A 312 28.26 -7.23 8.00
CA LEU A 312 28.62 -5.87 7.64
C LEU A 312 29.92 -5.42 8.33
N THR A 313 30.93 -6.29 8.39
CA THR A 313 32.23 -5.96 9.03
C THR A 313 33.07 -4.96 8.23
N GLY A 314 32.86 -4.88 6.92
CA GLY A 314 33.41 -3.84 6.04
C GLY A 314 32.74 -2.48 6.22
N ARG A 315 33.21 -1.46 5.50
CA ARG A 315 32.58 -0.14 5.54
C ARG A 315 31.21 -0.22 4.87
N THR A 316 30.15 0.08 5.59
CA THR A 316 28.78 0.00 5.07
C THR A 316 28.05 1.28 5.37
N THR A 317 27.46 1.91 4.36
CA THR A 317 26.55 3.04 4.50
C THR A 317 25.26 2.67 3.80
N ILE A 318 24.14 2.75 4.51
CA ILE A 318 22.79 2.58 3.98
C ILE A 318 21.99 3.82 4.40
N ASP A 319 21.65 4.65 3.43
CA ASP A 319 20.79 5.82 3.60
C ASP A 319 19.38 5.38 3.19
N GLY A 320 18.56 4.97 4.15
CA GLY A 320 17.31 4.23 3.94
C GLY A 320 17.10 3.16 5.01
N ALA A 321 16.87 1.90 4.65
CA ALA A 321 16.65 0.84 5.64
C ALA A 321 17.21 -0.53 5.27
N LEU A 322 17.60 -1.29 6.30
CA LEU A 322 17.96 -2.69 6.19
C LEU A 322 16.80 -3.57 6.68
N VAL A 323 16.30 -4.42 5.81
CA VAL A 323 15.22 -5.37 6.11
C VAL A 323 15.79 -6.78 6.00
N VAL A 324 15.60 -7.60 7.02
CA VAL A 324 16.09 -8.98 7.05
C VAL A 324 14.93 -9.92 7.33
N ALA A 325 14.66 -10.80 6.38
CA ALA A 325 13.57 -11.77 6.44
C ALA A 325 14.11 -13.19 6.27
N GLN A 326 14.02 -14.02 7.31
CA GLN A 326 14.41 -15.42 7.19
C GLN A 326 13.19 -16.32 7.22
N GLU A 327 12.88 -16.96 6.11
CA GLU A 327 11.84 -17.97 6.02
C GLU A 327 12.42 -19.34 6.44
N ALA A 328 12.59 -19.56 7.76
CA ALA A 328 12.99 -20.87 8.27
C ALA A 328 11.76 -21.71 8.61
N TYR A 329 11.76 -22.97 8.19
CA TYR A 329 10.68 -23.91 8.47
C TYR A 329 11.15 -25.04 9.38
N PRO A 330 10.34 -25.46 10.36
CA PRO A 330 10.51 -26.78 10.94
C PRO A 330 10.33 -27.84 9.83
N PRO A 331 11.03 -28.98 9.92
CA PRO A 331 10.89 -30.04 8.92
C PRO A 331 9.47 -30.64 8.92
N GLY A 332 8.89 -30.79 7.73
CA GLY A 332 7.72 -31.62 7.47
C GLY A 332 6.43 -30.87 7.07
N GLY A 333 5.35 -31.65 6.90
CA GLY A 333 4.12 -31.27 6.19
C GLY A 333 4.30 -31.22 4.68
N HIS A 334 3.19 -31.13 3.93
CA HIS A 334 3.20 -31.07 2.47
C HIS A 334 2.05 -30.20 1.96
N SER A 335 2.12 -29.75 0.70
CA SER A 335 0.96 -29.08 0.11
C SER A 335 -0.02 -30.12 -0.48
N ASP A 336 -1.30 -29.87 -0.23
CA ASP A 336 -2.42 -30.66 -0.73
C ASP A 336 -3.30 -29.82 -1.65
N LEU A 337 -4.03 -30.52 -2.54
CA LEU A 337 -5.07 -29.94 -3.38
C LEU A 337 -6.37 -30.71 -3.20
N THR A 338 -7.45 -30.00 -2.86
CA THR A 338 -8.82 -30.57 -2.86
C THR A 338 -9.64 -29.98 -3.99
N VAL A 339 -10.17 -30.84 -4.87
CA VAL A 339 -11.08 -30.46 -5.95
C VAL A 339 -12.51 -30.71 -5.50
N PHE A 340 -13.33 -29.66 -5.44
CA PHE A 340 -14.71 -29.73 -4.93
C PHE A 340 -15.71 -30.22 -5.97
N ARG A 341 -16.80 -30.81 -5.49
CA ARG A 341 -18.01 -31.00 -6.31
C ARG A 341 -18.77 -29.68 -6.42
N GLN A 342 -19.57 -29.53 -7.48
CA GLN A 342 -20.41 -28.35 -7.60
C GLN A 342 -21.38 -28.21 -6.41
N PRO A 343 -21.63 -26.98 -5.93
CA PRO A 343 -22.53 -26.73 -4.79
C PRO A 343 -23.98 -27.18 -5.02
N ASP A 344 -24.40 -27.33 -6.28
CA ASP A 344 -25.74 -27.78 -6.66
C ASP A 344 -25.83 -29.30 -6.94
N GLY A 345 -24.72 -30.03 -6.77
CA GLY A 345 -24.65 -31.48 -6.98
C GLY A 345 -24.74 -31.93 -8.44
N ASN A 346 -24.72 -31.00 -9.42
CA ASN A 346 -24.96 -31.33 -10.83
C ASN A 346 -23.70 -31.66 -11.64
N TRP A 347 -22.51 -31.65 -11.04
CA TRP A 347 -21.36 -32.33 -11.64
C TRP A 347 -21.61 -33.84 -11.64
N THR A 348 -22.20 -34.31 -12.73
CA THR A 348 -21.93 -35.66 -13.21
C THR A 348 -20.43 -35.74 -13.43
N LYS A 349 -19.78 -36.74 -12.80
CA LYS A 349 -18.39 -37.20 -12.98
C LYS A 349 -17.60 -36.43 -14.05
N ALA A 350 -16.40 -35.92 -13.73
CA ALA A 350 -15.42 -35.53 -14.75
C ALA A 350 -15.44 -36.62 -15.85
N TRP A 351 -15.85 -36.20 -17.05
CA TRP A 351 -16.37 -37.11 -18.06
C TRP A 351 -15.20 -37.70 -18.85
N GLY A 352 -14.50 -38.67 -18.26
CA GLY A 352 -13.31 -39.24 -18.91
C GLY A 352 -12.57 -40.33 -18.13
N ARG A 353 -13.26 -40.99 -17.19
CA ARG A 353 -12.68 -42.08 -16.37
C ARG A 353 -11.87 -43.09 -17.21
N ARG A 354 -10.58 -43.26 -16.90
CA ARG A 354 -9.90 -44.55 -17.11
C ARG A 354 -10.54 -45.55 -16.13
N GLU A 355 -11.60 -46.23 -16.58
CA GLU A 355 -12.32 -47.23 -15.76
C GLU A 355 -11.48 -48.51 -15.51
N ALA A 356 -10.37 -48.68 -16.23
CA ALA A 356 -9.46 -49.80 -16.07
C ALA A 356 -8.02 -49.43 -16.48
N GLY A 357 -7.05 -49.88 -15.68
CA GLY A 357 -5.62 -49.77 -15.96
C GLY A 357 -4.79 -49.56 -14.68
N PRO A 358 -3.47 -49.76 -14.72
CA PRO A 358 -2.57 -49.35 -13.65
C PRO A 358 -2.66 -47.81 -13.54
N GLY A 359 -3.19 -47.28 -12.44
CA GLY A 359 -3.44 -45.85 -12.26
C GLY A 359 -4.90 -45.41 -12.34
N ALA A 360 -5.87 -46.32 -12.53
CA ALA A 360 -7.26 -46.02 -12.23
C ALA A 360 -7.35 -45.62 -10.75
N LEU A 361 -8.01 -44.49 -10.43
CA LEU A 361 -8.37 -44.13 -9.06
C LEU A 361 -8.86 -45.40 -8.37
N HIS A 362 -8.05 -45.92 -7.44
CA HIS A 362 -8.59 -46.74 -6.37
C HIS A 362 -9.48 -45.80 -5.58
N ALA A 363 -10.69 -45.58 -6.10
CA ALA A 363 -11.83 -45.31 -5.27
C ALA A 363 -11.65 -46.29 -4.12
N THR A 364 -11.57 -45.76 -2.90
CA THR A 364 -11.47 -46.54 -1.68
C THR A 364 -12.36 -47.79 -1.82
N PRO A 365 -12.08 -48.91 -1.14
CA PRO A 365 -12.87 -50.14 -1.27
C PRO A 365 -14.40 -49.97 -1.14
N ARG A 366 -14.88 -48.80 -0.69
CA ARG A 366 -16.28 -48.40 -0.53
C ARG A 366 -16.85 -47.49 -1.63
N GLY A 367 -16.05 -47.03 -2.59
CA GLY A 367 -16.47 -46.06 -3.61
C GLY A 367 -16.64 -44.64 -3.06
N LEU A 368 -16.33 -43.62 -3.85
CA LEU A 368 -16.71 -42.24 -3.52
C LEU A 368 -18.24 -42.16 -3.49
N THR A 369 -18.85 -42.03 -2.32
CA THR A 369 -20.32 -41.94 -2.24
C THR A 369 -20.80 -40.58 -2.77
N PRO A 370 -22.05 -40.46 -3.26
CA PRO A 370 -22.64 -39.19 -3.67
C PRO A 370 -22.65 -38.10 -2.57
N GLU A 371 -22.48 -38.51 -1.32
CA GLU A 371 -22.60 -37.68 -0.11
C GLU A 371 -21.36 -36.82 0.18
N TRP A 372 -20.23 -37.05 -0.50
CA TRP A 372 -18.99 -36.31 -0.24
C TRP A 372 -18.96 -34.96 -0.98
N PRO A 373 -18.49 -33.87 -0.35
CA PRO A 373 -18.48 -32.54 -0.97
C PRO A 373 -17.33 -32.33 -1.97
N PHE A 374 -16.40 -33.27 -2.09
CA PHE A 374 -15.24 -33.20 -2.99
C PHE A 374 -15.15 -34.38 -3.97
N TRP A 375 -14.46 -34.14 -5.08
CA TRP A 375 -14.23 -35.07 -6.18
C TRP A 375 -12.90 -35.80 -6.04
N ASN A 376 -11.83 -35.05 -5.78
CA ASN A 376 -10.51 -35.59 -5.57
C ASN A 376 -9.78 -34.82 -4.47
N HIS A 377 -8.85 -35.51 -3.82
CA HIS A 377 -7.91 -34.94 -2.88
C HIS A 377 -6.54 -35.53 -3.21
N ILE A 378 -5.55 -34.66 -3.35
CA ILE A 378 -4.25 -34.96 -3.94
C ILE A 378 -3.16 -34.63 -2.93
N HIS A 379 -2.39 -35.66 -2.57
CA HIS A 379 -1.15 -35.59 -1.79
C HIS A 379 0.03 -35.69 -2.75
N LYS A 380 0.65 -34.59 -3.14
CA LYS A 380 1.81 -34.77 -4.05
C LYS A 380 2.81 -33.65 -4.09
N PHE A 381 2.53 -32.45 -3.59
CA PHE A 381 3.44 -31.36 -3.91
C PHE A 381 4.83 -31.48 -3.22
N ASP A 382 5.07 -32.56 -2.47
CA ASP A 382 6.33 -32.87 -1.76
C ASP A 382 6.91 -34.29 -2.00
N HIS A 383 6.38 -35.16 -2.87
CA HIS A 383 6.89 -36.55 -2.96
C HIS A 383 8.08 -36.71 -3.94
N PRO A 384 9.33 -36.94 -3.46
CA PRO A 384 10.46 -37.23 -4.34
C PRO A 384 10.38 -38.63 -4.94
N THR A 385 11.01 -38.80 -6.10
CA THR A 385 11.51 -40.10 -6.55
C THR A 385 12.44 -40.71 -5.49
N PRO A 386 12.40 -42.02 -5.21
CA PRO A 386 13.34 -42.64 -4.28
C PRO A 386 14.79 -42.39 -4.69
N GLY A 387 15.51 -41.55 -3.93
CA GLY A 387 16.89 -41.16 -4.20
C GLY A 387 17.17 -39.65 -4.13
N ASP A 388 16.16 -38.79 -4.11
CA ASP A 388 16.35 -37.33 -4.00
C ASP A 388 16.59 -36.89 -2.54
N ILE A 389 17.79 -36.38 -2.29
CA ILE A 389 18.30 -35.94 -0.97
C ILE A 389 18.14 -34.42 -0.79
N ASP A 390 17.47 -33.74 -1.71
CA ASP A 390 17.39 -32.27 -1.74
C ASP A 390 16.11 -31.77 -1.06
N TYR A 391 16.25 -31.34 0.20
CA TYR A 391 15.18 -30.75 1.01
C TYR A 391 14.67 -29.40 0.47
N THR A 392 15.45 -28.68 -0.35
CA THR A 392 15.05 -27.35 -0.87
C THR A 392 14.11 -27.45 -2.07
N ASN A 393 14.25 -28.50 -2.89
CA ASN A 393 13.35 -28.77 -4.02
C ASN A 393 11.95 -29.27 -3.58
N ARG A 394 11.81 -29.79 -2.35
CA ARG A 394 10.51 -30.19 -1.78
C ARG A 394 9.55 -29.01 -1.58
N ARG A 395 10.07 -27.80 -1.39
CA ARG A 395 9.30 -26.61 -0.99
C ARG A 395 8.68 -25.82 -2.15
N ARG A 396 9.04 -26.14 -3.41
CA ARG A 396 8.75 -25.31 -4.62
C ARG A 396 8.08 -26.08 -5.76
N GLY A 397 7.32 -27.14 -5.46
CA GLY A 397 6.56 -27.86 -6.48
C GLY A 397 5.56 -26.94 -7.19
N GLU A 398 5.65 -26.84 -8.52
CA GLU A 398 4.60 -26.20 -9.31
C GLU A 398 3.31 -27.03 -9.19
N ILE A 399 2.20 -26.39 -8.84
CA ILE A 399 0.88 -27.00 -8.80
C ILE A 399 0.23 -26.79 -10.16
N HIS A 400 0.27 -27.81 -11.00
CA HIS A 400 -0.40 -27.82 -12.30
C HIS A 400 -1.86 -28.19 -12.11
N LEU A 401 -2.75 -27.28 -12.52
CA LEU A 401 -4.19 -27.50 -12.43
C LEU A 401 -4.78 -28.03 -13.73
N VAL A 402 -4.18 -27.72 -14.89
CA VAL A 402 -4.59 -28.33 -16.16
C VAL A 402 -3.79 -29.63 -16.32
N ASP A 403 -4.50 -30.75 -16.46
CA ASP A 403 -3.89 -32.08 -16.62
C ASP A 403 -3.11 -32.21 -17.94
N ASP A 404 -2.04 -33.02 -17.93
CA ASP A 404 -1.29 -33.36 -19.14
C ASP A 404 -2.05 -34.41 -19.99
N ASP A 405 -1.95 -34.31 -21.32
CA ASP A 405 -2.54 -35.28 -22.26
C ASP A 405 -2.05 -36.72 -22.04
N ALA A 406 -0.88 -36.87 -21.40
CA ALA A 406 -0.21 -38.13 -21.13
C ALA A 406 -0.59 -38.76 -19.78
N GLY A 407 -1.87 -38.82 -19.43
CA GLY A 407 -2.40 -39.67 -18.35
C GLY A 407 -1.62 -39.57 -17.05
N ASP A 408 -1.77 -38.44 -16.37
CA ASP A 408 -1.25 -38.20 -15.03
C ASP A 408 -1.53 -39.37 -14.08
N PRO A 409 -0.58 -39.76 -13.21
CA PRO A 409 -0.85 -40.70 -12.13
C PRO A 409 -1.98 -40.20 -11.22
N GLN A 410 -2.63 -41.12 -10.50
CA GLN A 410 -3.80 -40.84 -9.64
C GLN A 410 -3.62 -39.62 -8.71
N GLU A 411 -2.40 -39.37 -8.24
CA GLU A 411 -2.05 -38.27 -7.34
C GLU A 411 -1.65 -36.96 -8.06
N SER A 412 -1.85 -36.81 -9.38
CA SER A 412 -1.74 -35.51 -10.06
C SER A 412 -2.93 -35.13 -10.93
N TYR A 413 -3.95 -35.98 -11.00
CA TYR A 413 -5.13 -35.76 -11.83
C TYR A 413 -6.17 -34.86 -11.14
N THR A 414 -6.43 -33.69 -11.70
CA THR A 414 -7.40 -32.68 -11.22
C THR A 414 -8.74 -32.76 -11.96
N GLY A 415 -8.75 -33.29 -13.19
CA GLY A 415 -9.92 -33.41 -14.06
C GLY A 415 -10.34 -32.08 -14.71
N LEU A 416 -9.46 -31.08 -14.68
CA LEU A 416 -9.73 -29.78 -15.30
C LEU A 416 -9.67 -29.86 -16.83
N ARG A 417 -8.73 -30.60 -17.42
CA ARG A 417 -8.61 -30.71 -18.88
C ARG A 417 -9.89 -31.23 -19.51
N GLU A 418 -10.47 -32.28 -18.94
CA GLU A 418 -11.73 -32.86 -19.41
C GLU A 418 -12.92 -31.88 -19.31
N LEU A 419 -12.95 -31.04 -18.28
CA LEU A 419 -13.96 -30.00 -18.17
C LEU A 419 -13.81 -28.98 -19.30
N LEU A 420 -12.58 -28.52 -19.57
CA LEU A 420 -12.30 -27.55 -20.61
C LEU A 420 -12.71 -28.11 -21.98
N ASP A 421 -12.35 -29.36 -22.29
CA ASP A 421 -12.75 -30.06 -23.51
C ASP A 421 -14.27 -30.18 -23.64
N HIS A 422 -14.98 -30.46 -22.54
CA HIS A 422 -16.45 -30.55 -22.55
C HIS A 422 -17.12 -29.20 -22.78
N LEU A 423 -16.57 -28.14 -22.18
CA LEU A 423 -17.07 -26.78 -22.37
C LEU A 423 -16.77 -26.24 -23.77
N GLY A 424 -15.71 -26.73 -24.41
CA GLY A 424 -15.28 -26.33 -25.74
C GLY A 424 -15.13 -24.81 -25.83
N SER A 425 -15.74 -24.22 -26.86
CA SER A 425 -15.71 -22.78 -27.10
C SER A 425 -16.54 -21.93 -26.10
N THR A 426 -17.02 -22.49 -24.99
CA THR A 426 -17.82 -21.75 -24.00
C THR A 426 -16.96 -20.67 -23.33
N PRO A 427 -17.38 -19.39 -23.31
CA PRO A 427 -16.60 -18.33 -22.67
C PRO A 427 -16.56 -18.48 -21.14
N VAL A 428 -15.33 -18.54 -20.60
CA VAL A 428 -15.04 -18.68 -19.17
C VAL A 428 -14.02 -17.65 -18.70
N GLN A 429 -13.87 -17.56 -17.38
CA GLN A 429 -12.82 -16.80 -16.70
C GLN A 429 -12.28 -17.65 -15.54
N VAL A 430 -10.99 -17.49 -15.24
CA VAL A 430 -10.36 -18.03 -14.04
C VAL A 430 -10.52 -17.00 -12.93
N GLU A 431 -11.01 -17.43 -11.77
CA GLU A 431 -11.07 -16.65 -10.54
C GLU A 431 -10.17 -17.29 -9.50
N PHE A 432 -9.23 -16.53 -8.97
CA PHE A 432 -8.46 -16.92 -7.80
C PHE A 432 -8.95 -16.15 -6.58
N ALA A 433 -8.98 -16.79 -5.42
CA ALA A 433 -9.38 -16.17 -4.17
C ALA A 433 -8.44 -16.60 -3.04
N ASN A 434 -7.83 -15.62 -2.36
CA ASN A 434 -6.93 -15.83 -1.23
C ASN A 434 -7.43 -15.12 0.03
N VAL A 435 -8.66 -15.44 0.46
CA VAL A 435 -9.37 -14.68 1.50
C VAL A 435 -8.72 -14.82 2.88
N GLY A 436 -8.11 -15.97 3.16
CA GLY A 436 -7.34 -16.19 4.39
C GLY A 436 -5.92 -15.64 4.33
N ALA A 437 -5.57 -14.89 3.26
CA ALA A 437 -4.22 -14.42 3.00
C ALA A 437 -3.18 -15.57 3.02
N ASN A 438 -3.56 -16.67 2.37
CA ASN A 438 -2.83 -17.92 2.38
C ASN A 438 -1.73 -18.02 1.31
N GLY A 439 -0.51 -18.28 1.76
CA GLY A 439 0.70 -18.45 0.97
C GLY A 439 1.13 -17.18 0.22
N GLN A 440 2.43 -17.02 0.02
CA GLN A 440 2.94 -16.19 -1.09
C GLN A 440 3.03 -17.11 -2.30
N SER A 441 2.50 -16.71 -3.45
CA SER A 441 2.50 -17.57 -4.64
C SER A 441 2.66 -16.76 -5.92
N ILE A 442 3.06 -17.43 -6.99
CA ILE A 442 2.92 -16.92 -8.35
C ILE A 442 1.82 -17.73 -9.02
N VAL A 443 0.84 -17.05 -9.60
CA VAL A 443 -0.16 -17.70 -10.45
C VAL A 443 0.14 -17.41 -11.92
N GLU A 444 0.02 -18.44 -12.74
CA GLU A 444 0.23 -18.38 -14.18
C GLU A 444 -1.01 -18.89 -14.89
N VAL A 445 -1.48 -18.12 -15.89
CA VAL A 445 -2.58 -18.48 -16.77
C VAL A 445 -2.08 -18.30 -18.20
N GLU A 446 -2.04 -19.39 -18.95
CA GLU A 446 -1.67 -19.42 -20.37
C GLU A 446 -2.89 -19.81 -21.19
N VAL A 447 -3.25 -18.94 -22.13
CA VAL A 447 -4.39 -19.12 -23.03
C VAL A 447 -3.87 -19.08 -24.46
N ASP A 448 -4.27 -20.03 -25.30
CA ASP A 448 -3.85 -20.08 -26.70
C ASP A 448 -4.10 -18.75 -27.41
N GLY A 449 -3.09 -18.26 -28.12
CA GLY A 449 -3.12 -16.98 -28.83
C GLY A 449 -3.02 -15.73 -27.94
N GLU A 450 -2.91 -15.85 -26.61
CA GLU A 450 -2.68 -14.74 -25.69
C GLU A 450 -1.25 -14.75 -25.10
N THR A 451 -0.77 -13.59 -24.66
CA THR A 451 0.47 -13.54 -23.87
C THR A 451 0.22 -14.20 -22.50
N PRO A 452 1.06 -15.15 -22.06
CA PRO A 452 0.92 -15.76 -20.75
C PRO A 452 0.85 -14.71 -19.64
N MET A 453 -0.14 -14.84 -18.78
CA MET A 453 -0.31 -13.96 -17.65
C MET A 453 0.37 -14.57 -16.43
N GLN A 454 1.34 -13.85 -15.87
CA GLN A 454 1.93 -14.15 -14.57
C GLN A 454 1.54 -13.05 -13.56
N ARG A 455 1.09 -13.46 -12.37
CA ARG A 455 0.72 -12.55 -11.29
C ARG A 455 1.23 -13.04 -9.94
N GLY A 456 1.88 -12.14 -9.20
CA GLY A 456 2.25 -12.38 -7.81
C GLY A 456 1.04 -12.31 -6.89
N LEU A 457 0.98 -13.24 -5.94
CA LEU A 457 0.01 -13.30 -4.87
C LEU A 457 0.68 -12.85 -3.57
N ASN A 458 0.33 -11.63 -3.16
CA ASN A 458 0.40 -10.99 -1.83
C ASN A 458 -0.43 -11.73 -0.74
N LEU A 459 -0.81 -11.08 0.37
CA LEU A 459 -2.08 -11.29 1.12
C LEU A 459 -3.36 -11.07 0.23
N GLY A 460 -3.22 -11.07 -1.11
CA GLY A 460 -4.13 -10.69 -2.19
C GLY A 460 -3.38 -10.70 -3.54
N PHE A 461 -3.89 -10.10 -4.62
CA PHE A 461 -3.18 -10.06 -5.92
C PHE A 461 -2.45 -8.74 -6.14
N ALA A 462 -1.14 -8.79 -6.43
CA ALA A 462 -0.32 -7.60 -6.68
C ALA A 462 -0.51 -7.06 -8.12
N GLY A 463 -0.45 -5.72 -8.29
CA GLY A 463 -0.43 -5.07 -9.62
C GLY A 463 -1.81 -4.81 -10.26
N THR A 464 -2.84 -4.61 -9.45
CA THR A 464 -4.10 -3.96 -9.89
C THR A 464 -4.35 -2.77 -8.97
N ASP A 465 -4.96 -1.69 -9.49
CA ASP A 465 -5.43 -0.47 -8.79
C ASP A 465 -6.42 -0.72 -7.62
N LEU A 466 -6.21 -1.76 -6.81
CA LEU A 466 -7.17 -2.21 -5.82
C LEU A 466 -6.43 -2.66 -4.56
N GLN A 467 -6.39 -1.74 -3.60
CA GLN A 467 -6.39 -1.99 -2.16
C GLN A 467 -6.88 -3.40 -1.81
N GLY A 468 -5.98 -4.30 -1.39
CA GLY A 468 -6.34 -5.52 -0.67
C GLY A 468 -7.38 -6.45 -1.34
N ALA A 469 -7.49 -6.48 -2.67
CA ALA A 469 -8.43 -7.39 -3.32
C ALA A 469 -7.97 -8.84 -3.14
N THR A 470 -8.62 -9.56 -2.21
CA THR A 470 -8.43 -11.00 -1.97
C THR A 470 -8.86 -11.90 -3.12
N ARG A 471 -9.27 -11.32 -4.26
CA ARG A 471 -9.73 -12.04 -5.45
C ARG A 471 -9.20 -11.41 -6.73
N TYR A 472 -8.81 -12.27 -7.66
CA TYR A 472 -8.44 -11.90 -9.02
C TYR A 472 -9.31 -12.64 -10.02
N ARG A 473 -9.63 -11.98 -11.14
CA ARG A 473 -10.33 -12.59 -12.28
C ARG A 473 -9.57 -12.30 -13.56
N SER A 474 -9.34 -13.33 -14.36
CA SER A 474 -8.78 -13.20 -15.69
C SER A 474 -9.73 -12.48 -16.64
N LYS A 475 -9.20 -12.11 -17.82
CA LYS A 475 -10.06 -11.84 -18.98
C LYS A 475 -10.89 -13.08 -19.32
N THR A 476 -11.97 -12.87 -20.08
CA THR A 476 -12.78 -13.96 -20.61
C THR A 476 -12.12 -14.56 -21.85
N PHE A 477 -12.10 -15.88 -21.93
CA PHE A 477 -11.59 -16.66 -23.06
C PHE A 477 -12.43 -17.94 -23.28
N PRO A 478 -12.41 -18.55 -24.48
CA PRO A 478 -12.99 -19.88 -24.71
C PRO A 478 -12.35 -20.94 -23.82
N ALA A 479 -13.13 -21.82 -23.20
CA ALA A 479 -12.62 -22.78 -22.23
C ALA A 479 -11.54 -23.72 -22.81
N GLU A 480 -11.71 -24.17 -24.05
CA GLU A 480 -10.76 -25.01 -24.76
C GLU A 480 -9.38 -24.36 -24.99
N ASP A 481 -9.30 -23.02 -24.92
CA ASP A 481 -8.06 -22.29 -25.16
C ASP A 481 -7.17 -22.22 -23.89
N LEU A 482 -7.62 -22.67 -22.72
CA LEU A 482 -6.79 -22.67 -21.50
C LEU A 482 -5.74 -23.79 -21.56
N GLU A 483 -4.50 -23.44 -21.87
CA GLU A 483 -3.40 -24.39 -22.03
C GLU A 483 -2.76 -24.76 -20.69
N ARG A 484 -2.45 -23.75 -19.87
CA ARG A 484 -1.74 -23.89 -18.59
C ARG A 484 -2.38 -23.07 -17.49
N LEU A 485 -2.53 -23.68 -16.32
CA LEU A 485 -2.95 -23.02 -15.09
C LEU A 485 -2.06 -23.54 -13.96
N VAL A 486 -1.15 -22.70 -13.48
CA VAL A 486 -0.14 -23.09 -12.49
C VAL A 486 -0.18 -22.19 -11.27
N ILE A 487 -0.03 -22.79 -10.09
CA ILE A 487 0.29 -22.08 -8.85
C ILE A 487 1.69 -22.50 -8.44
N ARG A 488 2.59 -21.53 -8.23
CA ARG A 488 3.92 -21.76 -7.70
C ARG A 488 4.02 -21.15 -6.31
N PRO A 489 3.86 -21.93 -5.24
CA PRO A 489 4.13 -21.45 -3.89
C PRO A 489 5.53 -20.84 -3.82
N GLN A 490 5.62 -19.66 -3.24
CA GLN A 490 6.87 -18.93 -2.99
C GLN A 490 7.19 -18.93 -1.49
N SER A 491 6.14 -18.94 -0.66
CA SER A 491 6.25 -19.09 0.79
C SER A 491 5.15 -20.02 1.30
N LEU A 492 5.53 -21.05 2.05
CA LEU A 492 4.59 -21.91 2.78
C LEU A 492 4.10 -21.25 4.09
N ARG A 493 4.69 -20.11 4.49
CA ARG A 493 4.50 -19.47 5.80
C ARG A 493 3.10 -18.92 5.96
N SER A 494 2.42 -18.72 4.84
CA SER A 494 1.04 -18.30 4.84
C SER A 494 0.08 -19.43 4.50
N PHE A 495 0.45 -20.69 4.29
CA PHE A 495 -0.61 -21.71 4.27
C PHE A 495 -1.09 -21.97 5.70
N GLN A 496 -2.36 -21.65 5.95
CA GLN A 496 -3.08 -22.01 7.16
C GLN A 496 -2.85 -23.50 7.42
N LYS A 497 -2.26 -23.82 8.57
CA LYS A 497 -2.08 -25.20 9.01
C LYS A 497 -3.47 -25.80 9.23
N LEU A 498 -3.97 -26.49 8.22
CA LEU A 498 -5.26 -27.17 8.30
C LEU A 498 -5.01 -28.60 8.73
N TRP A 499 -5.16 -28.83 10.03
CA TRP A 499 -5.22 -30.17 10.59
C TRP A 499 -6.53 -30.84 10.18
N ASP A 500 -6.50 -32.16 9.98
CA ASP A 500 -7.74 -32.94 9.93
C ASP A 500 -8.53 -32.64 11.22
N SER A 501 -9.77 -32.15 11.07
CA SER A 501 -10.53 -31.56 12.18
C SER A 501 -10.40 -32.36 13.49
N ALA A 502 -9.84 -31.72 14.52
CA ALA A 502 -9.77 -32.28 15.86
C ALA A 502 -11.21 -32.55 16.34
N GLY A 503 -11.55 -33.83 16.52
CA GLY A 503 -12.91 -34.28 16.82
C GLY A 503 -13.30 -35.52 16.02
N VAL A 504 -13.46 -35.40 14.70
CA VAL A 504 -13.97 -36.51 13.87
C VAL A 504 -12.88 -37.54 13.56
N CYS A 505 -11.62 -37.08 13.49
CA CYS A 505 -10.47 -37.89 13.05
C CYS A 505 -9.61 -38.43 14.18
N SER A 506 -9.91 -37.98 15.39
CA SER A 506 -9.31 -38.45 16.64
C SER A 506 -10.12 -39.56 17.30
N GLU A 507 -11.33 -39.87 16.83
CA GLU A 507 -12.19 -40.90 17.41
C GLU A 507 -11.81 -42.29 16.87
N SER A 508 -11.66 -43.28 17.77
CA SER A 508 -11.32 -44.66 17.40
C SER A 508 -12.58 -45.52 17.27
N PRO A 509 -12.76 -46.30 16.18
CA PRO A 509 -11.82 -46.43 15.06
C PRO A 509 -11.79 -45.15 14.21
N ILE A 510 -10.57 -44.70 13.89
CA ILE A 510 -10.34 -43.54 13.01
C ILE A 510 -11.18 -43.77 11.75
N PRO A 511 -12.10 -42.85 11.38
CA PRO A 511 -12.77 -42.96 10.10
C PRO A 511 -11.71 -43.06 9.01
N GLU A 512 -11.66 -44.20 8.32
CA GLU A 512 -10.63 -44.49 7.32
C GLU A 512 -10.51 -43.32 6.34
N TRP A 513 -9.29 -42.84 6.13
CA TRP A 513 -8.97 -41.81 5.15
C TRP A 513 -9.61 -42.16 3.78
N PRO A 514 -10.25 -41.20 3.06
CA PRO A 514 -10.28 -39.75 3.26
C PRO A 514 -11.54 -39.23 4.00
N VAL A 515 -12.27 -40.08 4.74
CA VAL A 515 -13.56 -39.73 5.39
C VAL A 515 -13.46 -38.55 6.38
N CYS A 516 -12.22 -38.24 6.75
CA CYS A 516 -11.80 -37.28 7.76
C CYS A 516 -11.41 -35.90 7.22
N VAL A 517 -11.11 -35.84 5.92
CA VAL A 517 -10.72 -34.63 5.20
C VAL A 517 -12.01 -34.01 4.66
N GLY A 518 -12.63 -33.07 5.37
CA GLY A 518 -13.70 -32.26 4.77
C GLY A 518 -15.10 -32.89 4.75
N LEU A 519 -15.68 -33.19 5.93
CA LEU A 519 -17.14 -33.37 6.00
C LEU A 519 -17.88 -32.08 5.67
N HIS A 520 -17.21 -30.92 5.75
CA HIS A 520 -17.74 -29.62 5.36
C HIS A 520 -16.78 -28.87 4.42
N ARG A 521 -17.34 -28.21 3.39
CA ARG A 521 -16.58 -27.31 2.50
C ARG A 521 -15.88 -26.17 3.27
N ASN A 522 -16.38 -25.84 4.45
CA ASN A 522 -15.82 -24.83 5.35
C ASN A 522 -14.47 -25.26 5.97
N ASP A 523 -14.13 -26.56 5.93
CA ASP A 523 -12.85 -27.06 6.48
C ASP A 523 -11.64 -26.62 5.63
N ARG A 524 -11.90 -25.99 4.48
CA ARG A 524 -10.91 -25.36 3.59
C ARG A 524 -11.19 -23.86 3.40
N GLU A 525 -12.01 -23.28 4.28
CA GLU A 525 -12.25 -21.85 4.29
C GLU A 525 -10.94 -21.09 4.52
N GLY A 526 -10.74 -20.00 3.79
CA GLY A 526 -9.50 -19.23 3.83
C GLY A 526 -8.46 -19.67 2.80
N ALA A 527 -8.36 -20.96 2.46
CA ALA A 527 -7.34 -21.52 1.55
C ALA A 527 -7.30 -20.83 0.17
N LEU A 528 -6.15 -20.87 -0.50
CA LEU A 528 -6.01 -20.36 -1.86
C LEU A 528 -6.91 -21.18 -2.79
N THR A 529 -7.99 -20.55 -3.26
CA THR A 529 -9.01 -21.21 -4.06
C THR A 529 -8.95 -20.76 -5.51
N VAL A 530 -8.95 -21.71 -6.44
CA VAL A 530 -9.06 -21.47 -7.88
C VAL A 530 -10.41 -21.92 -8.38
N ARG A 531 -11.04 -21.11 -9.23
CA ARG A 531 -12.37 -21.38 -9.80
C ARG A 531 -12.38 -21.11 -11.29
N ILE A 532 -13.09 -21.95 -12.03
CA ILE A 532 -13.52 -21.63 -13.40
C ILE A 532 -14.97 -21.18 -13.34
N ARG A 533 -15.30 -20.04 -13.96
CA ARG A 533 -16.66 -19.51 -14.04
C ARG A 533 -17.01 -19.21 -15.49
N ARG A 534 -18.30 -19.33 -15.84
CA ARG A 534 -18.80 -18.76 -17.10
C ARG A 534 -18.65 -17.24 -17.09
N ALA A 535 -18.34 -16.66 -18.23
CA ALA A 535 -18.27 -15.21 -18.41
C ALA A 535 -19.60 -14.51 -18.09
N SER A 536 -20.73 -15.20 -18.32
CA SER A 536 -22.08 -14.71 -17.97
C SER A 536 -22.35 -14.61 -16.47
N GLY A 537 -21.40 -15.03 -15.62
CA GLY A 537 -21.59 -15.17 -14.19
C GLY A 537 -22.32 -16.47 -13.80
N GLY A 538 -22.62 -16.61 -12.51
CA GLY A 538 -23.24 -17.81 -11.92
C GLY A 538 -22.32 -18.57 -10.97
N VAL A 539 -22.70 -19.81 -10.64
CA VAL A 539 -21.91 -20.71 -9.80
C VAL A 539 -20.59 -21.09 -10.51
N ALA A 540 -19.56 -21.40 -9.72
CA ALA A 540 -18.31 -21.89 -10.28
C ALA A 540 -18.54 -23.26 -10.96
N LEU A 541 -17.98 -23.41 -12.16
CA LEU A 541 -17.98 -24.66 -12.91
C LEU A 541 -16.98 -25.65 -12.34
N TYR A 542 -15.85 -25.14 -11.85
CA TYR A 542 -14.76 -25.87 -11.20
C TYR A 542 -14.33 -25.09 -9.96
N GLU A 543 -13.93 -25.79 -8.91
CA GLU A 543 -13.32 -25.20 -7.73
C GLU A 543 -12.29 -26.13 -7.13
N ALA A 544 -11.09 -25.62 -6.86
CA ALA A 544 -10.06 -26.35 -6.15
C ALA A 544 -9.38 -25.47 -5.10
N ALA A 545 -9.03 -26.03 -3.95
CA ALA A 545 -8.35 -25.34 -2.86
C ALA A 545 -6.97 -25.94 -2.62
N VAL A 546 -5.96 -25.08 -2.58
CA VAL A 546 -4.56 -25.38 -2.25
C VAL A 546 -4.28 -24.96 -0.81
N TYR A 547 -3.68 -25.85 -0.03
CA TYR A 547 -3.34 -25.61 1.38
C TYR A 547 -2.19 -26.51 1.84
N TRP A 548 -1.61 -26.18 2.98
CA TRP A 548 -0.61 -27.02 3.65
C TRP A 548 -1.29 -27.98 4.61
N HIS A 549 -0.91 -29.25 4.54
CA HIS A 549 -1.53 -30.37 5.23
C HIS A 549 -0.51 -31.25 5.93
N MET A 550 -1.00 -31.94 6.96
CA MET A 550 -0.32 -33.03 7.63
C MET A 550 -1.38 -33.99 8.20
N GLN A 551 -1.24 -35.28 7.92
CA GLN A 551 -2.13 -36.33 8.42
C GLN A 551 -1.92 -36.55 9.92
N VAL A 552 -3.01 -36.51 10.69
CA VAL A 552 -3.02 -36.83 12.13
C VAL A 552 -2.64 -38.30 12.34
N GLY A 553 -1.79 -38.58 13.34
CA GLY A 553 -1.31 -39.93 13.64
C GLY A 553 0.01 -40.29 12.94
N SER A 554 -0.03 -40.88 11.75
CA SER A 554 1.18 -41.44 11.10
C SER A 554 2.17 -40.39 10.61
N GLU A 555 1.71 -39.35 9.89
CA GLU A 555 2.58 -38.26 9.44
C GLU A 555 2.93 -37.34 10.60
N GLU A 556 1.98 -37.08 11.50
CA GLU A 556 2.23 -36.33 12.75
C GLU A 556 3.34 -36.97 13.60
N ALA A 557 3.35 -38.29 13.78
CA ALA A 557 4.40 -38.95 14.55
C ALA A 557 5.78 -38.86 13.86
N GLN A 558 5.83 -38.92 12.53
CA GLN A 558 7.05 -38.72 11.76
C GLN A 558 7.53 -37.27 11.84
N TYR A 559 6.63 -36.32 11.64
CA TYR A 559 6.87 -34.88 11.81
C TYR A 559 7.42 -34.58 13.20
N GLN A 560 6.81 -35.11 14.26
CA GLN A 560 7.30 -34.88 15.62
C GLN A 560 8.69 -35.48 15.83
N ALA A 561 8.99 -36.66 15.27
CA ALA A 561 10.32 -37.23 15.34
C ALA A 561 11.37 -36.43 14.55
N GLU A 562 11.02 -35.92 13.36
CA GLU A 562 11.87 -35.04 12.56
C GLU A 562 12.10 -33.70 13.25
N LEU A 563 11.04 -33.14 13.84
CA LEU A 563 11.10 -31.90 14.61
C LEU A 563 11.98 -32.07 15.84
N ASP A 564 11.86 -33.18 16.59
CA ASP A 564 12.71 -33.48 17.75
C ASP A 564 14.19 -33.69 17.37
N ALA A 565 14.45 -34.36 16.24
CA ALA A 565 15.81 -34.52 15.72
C ALA A 565 16.40 -33.18 15.29
N TRP A 566 15.61 -32.36 14.58
CA TRP A 566 15.99 -31.01 14.18
C TRP A 566 16.25 -30.12 15.40
N ARG A 567 15.38 -30.15 16.41
CA ARG A 567 15.56 -29.43 17.69
C ARG A 567 16.87 -29.81 18.36
N THR A 568 17.18 -31.11 18.42
CA THR A 568 18.44 -31.61 18.97
C THR A 568 19.62 -31.04 18.20
N GLY A 569 19.56 -31.07 16.86
CA GLY A 569 20.63 -30.58 16.00
C GLY A 569 20.84 -29.07 16.08
N VAL A 570 19.77 -28.29 16.25
CA VAL A 570 19.86 -26.84 16.48
C VAL A 570 20.46 -26.56 17.87
N SER A 571 20.03 -27.28 18.90
CA SER A 571 20.50 -27.08 20.28
C SER A 571 21.98 -27.47 20.48
N ASP A 572 22.45 -28.52 19.79
CA ASP A 572 23.85 -28.97 19.87
C ASP A 572 24.78 -28.30 18.84
N GLY A 573 24.22 -27.45 17.95
CA GLY A 573 24.93 -26.69 16.94
C GLY A 573 25.31 -27.48 15.69
N SER A 574 24.83 -28.71 15.52
CA SER A 574 25.04 -29.50 14.30
C SER A 574 24.17 -29.03 13.12
N ILE A 575 23.07 -28.33 13.38
CA ILE A 575 22.23 -27.66 12.38
C ILE A 575 22.34 -26.14 12.61
N PRO A 576 22.99 -25.40 11.69
CA PRO A 576 22.96 -23.94 11.71
C PRO A 576 21.52 -23.44 11.61
N PHE A 577 21.09 -22.59 12.54
CA PHE A 577 19.74 -22.07 12.58
C PHE A 577 19.67 -20.60 12.99
N GLY A 578 18.74 -19.87 12.37
CA GLY A 578 18.51 -18.46 12.64
C GLY A 578 19.39 -17.55 11.80
N THR A 579 19.44 -16.28 12.19
CA THR A 579 20.19 -15.24 11.48
C THR A 579 21.37 -14.74 12.30
N ASP A 580 22.56 -14.77 11.72
CA ASP A 580 23.75 -14.12 12.28
C ASP A 580 23.90 -12.72 11.69
N LEU A 581 23.70 -11.70 12.52
CA LEU A 581 23.83 -10.29 12.14
C LEU A 581 25.07 -9.68 12.77
N THR A 582 26.06 -9.30 11.96
CA THR A 582 27.27 -8.62 12.43
C THR A 582 27.36 -7.23 11.83
N MET A 583 27.57 -6.22 12.66
CA MET A 583 27.81 -4.83 12.22
C MET A 583 29.16 -4.35 12.76
N GLY A 584 30.04 -3.98 11.83
CA GLY A 584 31.39 -3.51 12.14
C GLY A 584 31.41 -2.07 12.68
N PRO A 585 32.60 -1.59 13.07
CA PRO A 585 32.78 -0.22 13.58
C PRO A 585 32.60 0.89 12.53
N ASN A 586 32.40 0.54 11.26
CA ASN A 586 32.22 1.49 10.15
C ASN A 586 30.90 1.20 9.40
N THR A 587 29.92 0.65 10.11
CA THR A 587 28.56 0.45 9.61
C THR A 587 27.73 1.66 10.03
N ALA A 588 27.13 2.34 9.07
CA ALA A 588 26.16 3.40 9.29
C ALA A 588 24.88 3.03 8.53
N ILE A 589 23.75 2.96 9.24
CA ILE A 589 22.41 2.81 8.66
C ILE A 589 21.60 3.99 9.17
N THR A 590 21.32 4.91 8.27
CA THR A 590 20.60 6.14 8.55
C THR A 590 19.23 6.06 7.89
N TYR A 591 18.18 6.03 8.69
CA TYR A 591 16.82 6.05 8.20
C TYR A 591 16.50 7.38 7.54
N GLU A 592 16.37 7.34 6.22
CA GLU A 592 15.89 8.44 5.38
C GLU A 592 14.63 7.97 4.65
N LEU A 593 13.60 8.81 4.65
CA LEU A 593 12.29 8.44 4.13
C LEU A 593 12.21 8.68 2.62
N GLY A 594 12.90 9.70 2.10
CA GLY A 594 12.98 9.99 0.67
C GLY A 594 13.39 8.81 -0.23
N PRO A 595 14.47 8.09 0.08
CA PRO A 595 14.88 6.92 -0.70
C PRO A 595 13.83 5.79 -0.67
N VAL A 596 13.06 5.65 0.42
CA VAL A 596 12.01 4.63 0.55
C VAL A 596 10.74 5.02 -0.20
N VAL A 597 10.30 6.28 -0.05
CA VAL A 597 9.11 6.81 -0.76
C VAL A 597 9.35 6.92 -2.26
N SER A 598 10.59 7.01 -2.72
CA SER A 598 10.92 6.95 -4.15
C SER A 598 10.48 5.65 -4.82
N LEU A 599 10.28 4.58 -4.04
CA LEU A 599 9.72 3.31 -4.53
C LEU A 599 8.19 3.31 -4.54
N ALA A 600 7.52 4.26 -3.86
CA ALA A 600 6.10 4.19 -3.53
C ALA A 600 5.19 3.97 -4.76
N GLU A 601 5.39 4.71 -5.84
CA GLU A 601 4.58 4.54 -7.07
C GLU A 601 4.76 3.15 -7.69
N LYS A 602 5.99 2.60 -7.64
CA LYS A 602 6.34 1.33 -8.27
C LYS A 602 5.82 0.12 -7.50
N VAL A 603 5.88 0.17 -6.17
CA VAL A 603 5.42 -0.92 -5.30
C VAL A 603 4.04 -0.69 -4.67
N GLY A 604 3.44 0.47 -4.95
CA GLY A 604 2.11 0.86 -4.45
C GLY A 604 2.07 1.20 -2.97
N PHE A 605 3.13 1.79 -2.41
CA PHE A 605 3.07 2.36 -1.05
C PHE A 605 2.21 3.62 -1.07
N ASP A 606 1.49 3.86 0.02
CA ASP A 606 0.63 5.05 0.14
C ASP A 606 1.48 6.33 0.26
N GLY A 607 2.75 6.19 0.66
CA GLY A 607 3.74 7.27 0.66
C GLY A 607 3.49 8.29 1.78
N ASN A 608 3.99 9.52 1.60
CA ASN A 608 3.68 10.61 2.52
C ASN A 608 2.38 11.30 2.10
N GLU A 609 1.52 11.59 3.07
CA GLU A 609 0.31 12.37 2.85
C GLU A 609 0.48 13.78 3.44
N VAL A 610 0.10 14.80 2.66
CA VAL A 610 -0.03 16.17 3.15
C VAL A 610 -1.50 16.47 3.38
N VAL A 611 -1.89 16.49 4.65
CA VAL A 611 -3.27 16.67 5.08
C VAL A 611 -3.55 18.17 5.24
N HIS A 612 -4.57 18.65 4.53
CA HIS A 612 -5.09 20.00 4.73
C HIS A 612 -5.96 20.05 5.99
N VAL A 613 -5.56 20.84 6.98
CA VAL A 613 -6.25 20.93 8.27
C VAL A 613 -7.29 22.05 8.28
N SER A 614 -6.90 23.25 7.87
CA SER A 614 -7.79 24.42 7.86
C SER A 614 -7.33 25.50 6.89
N THR A 615 -8.26 26.37 6.48
CA THR A 615 -7.95 27.59 5.75
C THR A 615 -8.77 28.75 6.30
N GLU A 616 -8.08 29.83 6.62
CA GLU A 616 -8.66 31.15 6.83
C GLU A 616 -8.47 31.99 5.57
N SER A 617 -9.49 32.77 5.21
CA SER A 617 -9.43 33.68 4.06
C SER A 617 -9.90 35.07 4.44
N SER A 618 -9.25 36.09 3.88
CA SER A 618 -9.66 37.48 4.03
C SER A 618 -9.50 38.23 2.70
N LEU A 619 -10.38 39.20 2.47
CA LEU A 619 -10.39 40.00 1.25
C LEU A 619 -10.44 41.48 1.60
N ASP A 620 -9.45 42.22 1.11
CA ASP A 620 -9.47 43.67 1.06
C ASP A 620 -9.84 44.11 -0.36
N GLU A 621 -11.04 44.66 -0.53
CA GLU A 621 -11.48 45.20 -1.82
C GLU A 621 -10.70 46.49 -2.16
N ALA A 622 -10.43 46.69 -3.45
CA ALA A 622 -9.83 47.92 -3.94
C ALA A 622 -10.68 49.14 -3.50
N PRO A 623 -10.06 50.23 -3.00
CA PRO A 623 -10.80 51.42 -2.63
C PRO A 623 -11.59 51.90 -3.84
N ARG A 624 -12.93 51.89 -3.71
CA ARG A 624 -13.82 52.43 -4.75
C ARG A 624 -13.32 53.83 -5.07
N ALA A 625 -13.06 54.10 -6.35
CA ALA A 625 -12.87 55.45 -6.83
C ALA A 625 -14.17 56.23 -6.55
N SER A 626 -14.26 56.81 -5.35
CA SER A 626 -15.37 57.62 -4.92
C SER A 626 -15.36 58.87 -5.79
N ALA A 627 -16.24 58.91 -6.79
CA ALA A 627 -16.63 60.18 -7.38
C ALA A 627 -17.24 61.00 -6.23
N GLY A 628 -16.49 62.01 -5.78
CA GLY A 628 -16.68 62.69 -4.51
C GLY A 628 -18.14 63.01 -4.19
N ARG A 629 -18.63 62.46 -3.08
CA ARG A 629 -19.85 62.90 -2.42
C ARG A 629 -19.46 63.81 -1.25
N PRO A 630 -20.04 65.02 -1.12
CA PRO A 630 -19.74 65.90 0.01
C PRO A 630 -20.16 65.24 1.33
N SER A 631 -19.28 65.34 2.33
CA SER A 631 -19.42 64.80 3.67
C SER A 631 -20.73 65.24 4.34
N ALA A 632 -21.49 64.29 4.88
CA ALA A 632 -22.55 64.56 5.85
C ALA A 632 -21.98 64.50 7.29
N PRO A 633 -22.54 65.25 8.26
CA PRO A 633 -21.96 65.41 9.59
C PRO A 633 -22.13 64.17 10.47
N PRO A 634 -21.36 64.06 11.57
CA PRO A 634 -21.26 62.83 12.36
C PRO A 634 -22.48 62.63 13.26
N THR A 635 -22.98 61.40 13.31
CA THR A 635 -23.88 60.93 14.38
C THR A 635 -23.27 59.73 15.09
N THR A 636 -23.27 59.83 16.42
CA THR A 636 -22.73 58.96 17.45
C THR A 636 -23.40 57.56 17.52
N PRO A 637 -22.79 56.59 18.25
CA PRO A 637 -23.02 55.16 18.11
C PRO A 637 -24.09 54.61 19.06
N THR A 638 -24.73 53.51 18.67
CA THR A 638 -25.30 52.54 19.61
C THR A 638 -25.35 51.14 18.98
N PRO A 639 -25.31 50.07 19.81
CA PRO A 639 -24.57 48.84 19.52
C PRO A 639 -25.48 47.62 19.36
N GLY A 640 -24.94 46.57 18.72
CA GLY A 640 -25.58 45.26 18.68
C GLY A 640 -24.84 44.31 17.74
N ASN A 641 -23.78 43.70 18.23
CA ASN A 641 -23.32 42.37 17.82
C ASN A 641 -23.50 41.47 19.08
N PRO A 642 -23.70 40.14 19.04
CA PRO A 642 -23.27 39.17 18.02
C PRO A 642 -24.27 38.02 17.72
N ASP A 643 -23.97 37.14 16.75
CA ASP A 643 -24.19 35.70 16.94
C ASP A 643 -23.03 34.89 16.28
N PRO A 644 -22.35 33.98 17.01
CA PRO A 644 -21.13 33.28 16.59
C PRO A 644 -21.36 31.92 15.89
N ASP A 645 -22.59 31.50 15.64
CA ASP A 645 -22.88 30.17 15.11
C ASP A 645 -23.40 30.22 13.65
N GLY A 646 -22.46 30.23 12.70
CA GLY A 646 -22.42 29.37 11.50
C GLY A 646 -23.57 29.30 10.48
N ASP A 647 -24.75 29.83 10.73
CA ASP A 647 -25.92 29.60 9.88
C ASP A 647 -26.20 30.86 9.07
N GLY A 648 -25.40 31.12 8.03
CA GLY A 648 -25.53 32.30 7.19
C GLY A 648 -26.96 32.49 6.70
N LEU A 649 -27.71 33.42 7.31
CA LEU A 649 -29.05 33.82 6.93
C LEU A 649 -28.98 35.20 6.27
N VAL A 650 -29.68 35.38 5.16
CA VAL A 650 -29.73 36.64 4.40
C VAL A 650 -31.19 36.98 4.11
N GLU A 651 -31.51 38.26 4.24
CA GLU A 651 -32.85 38.79 3.97
C GLU A 651 -33.00 39.10 2.46
N VAL A 652 -34.11 38.64 1.86
CA VAL A 652 -34.45 38.78 0.44
C VAL A 652 -35.89 39.27 0.28
N CYS A 653 -36.15 39.99 -0.81
CA CYS A 653 -37.47 40.39 -1.25
C CYS A 653 -38.01 39.30 -2.17
N HIS A 654 -39.01 38.57 -1.68
CA HIS A 654 -39.63 37.48 -2.42
C HIS A 654 -40.69 38.01 -3.37
N MET A 655 -40.60 37.61 -4.64
CA MET A 655 -41.48 38.05 -5.73
C MET A 655 -42.14 36.84 -6.39
N PRO A 656 -43.25 36.30 -5.84
CA PRO A 656 -43.88 35.05 -6.30
C PRO A 656 -44.64 35.16 -7.65
N GLY A 657 -44.34 36.18 -8.47
CA GLY A 657 -44.92 36.38 -9.80
C GLY A 657 -46.42 36.74 -9.84
N THR A 658 -47.07 36.90 -8.69
CA THR A 658 -48.52 37.16 -8.56
C THR A 658 -48.86 38.53 -7.97
N GLY A 659 -47.86 39.42 -7.80
CA GLY A 659 -48.03 40.78 -7.31
C GLY A 659 -48.12 40.93 -5.78
N ALA A 660 -47.76 39.88 -5.03
CA ALA A 660 -47.65 39.93 -3.57
C ALA A 660 -46.18 39.79 -3.15
N GLU A 661 -45.47 40.91 -3.06
CA GLU A 661 -44.06 40.96 -2.63
C GLU A 661 -43.95 40.96 -1.10
N ASN A 662 -43.01 40.20 -0.54
CA ASN A 662 -42.79 40.13 0.90
C ASN A 662 -41.33 39.82 1.28
N ASN A 663 -40.88 40.33 2.44
CA ASN A 663 -39.54 40.02 2.95
C ASN A 663 -39.48 38.59 3.48
N LEU A 664 -38.40 37.90 3.16
CA LEU A 664 -38.10 36.54 3.61
C LEU A 664 -36.65 36.47 4.08
N VAL A 665 -36.41 35.82 5.21
CA VAL A 665 -35.04 35.50 5.67
C VAL A 665 -34.75 34.06 5.27
N VAL A 666 -33.72 33.87 4.46
CA VAL A 666 -33.38 32.57 3.84
C VAL A 666 -31.93 32.21 4.13
N SER A 667 -31.58 30.93 4.07
CA SER A 667 -30.18 30.50 4.18
C SER A 667 -29.36 30.97 2.97
N VAL A 668 -28.08 31.25 3.19
CA VAL A 668 -27.09 31.57 2.13
C VAL A 668 -27.07 30.49 1.06
N LEU A 669 -27.27 29.22 1.45
CA LEU A 669 -27.31 28.08 0.52
C LEU A 669 -28.52 28.11 -0.41
N SER A 670 -29.63 28.75 -0.01
CA SER A 670 -30.86 28.84 -0.81
C SER A 670 -30.98 30.12 -1.65
N ILE A 671 -30.06 31.08 -1.48
CA ILE A 671 -30.06 32.37 -2.22
C ILE A 671 -30.08 32.15 -3.73
N ALA A 672 -29.25 31.25 -4.24
CA ALA A 672 -29.16 31.01 -5.69
C ALA A 672 -30.49 30.53 -6.27
N ALA A 673 -31.25 29.73 -5.53
CA ALA A 673 -32.58 29.30 -5.92
C ALA A 673 -33.55 30.49 -5.92
N HIS A 674 -33.57 31.29 -4.84
CA HIS A 674 -34.44 32.46 -4.69
C HIS A 674 -34.24 33.51 -5.80
N LEU A 675 -32.99 33.87 -6.09
CA LEU A 675 -32.67 34.77 -7.21
C LEU A 675 -33.05 34.14 -8.57
N GLY A 676 -32.93 32.82 -8.70
CA GLY A 676 -33.24 32.08 -9.92
C GLY A 676 -34.71 32.10 -10.33
N HIS A 677 -35.63 32.32 -9.40
CA HIS A 677 -37.07 32.44 -9.68
C HIS A 677 -37.63 33.86 -9.51
N GLY A 678 -36.75 34.85 -9.35
CA GLY A 678 -37.10 36.26 -9.50
C GLY A 678 -36.93 37.11 -8.25
N ASP A 679 -36.53 36.56 -7.11
CA ASP A 679 -36.38 37.33 -5.87
C ASP A 679 -35.17 38.29 -5.92
N GLN A 680 -35.15 39.30 -5.05
CA GLN A 680 -34.07 40.29 -4.97
C GLN A 680 -33.41 40.30 -3.60
N PHE A 681 -32.12 40.66 -3.57
CA PHE A 681 -31.41 40.86 -2.30
C PHE A 681 -31.91 42.09 -1.54
N GLY A 682 -32.06 41.94 -0.22
CA GLY A 682 -32.55 42.99 0.66
C GLY A 682 -34.07 42.99 0.80
N THR A 683 -34.63 43.97 1.49
CA THR A 683 -36.06 44.07 1.74
C THR A 683 -36.82 44.66 0.54
N CYS A 684 -38.10 44.29 0.38
CA CYS A 684 -38.98 44.83 -0.64
C CYS A 684 -39.21 46.34 -0.44
N THR A 685 -39.22 47.08 -1.56
CA THR A 685 -39.28 48.56 -1.60
C THR A 685 -40.56 49.09 -2.21
#